data_AF-A0A812MVY1-F1
#
_entry.id   AF-A0A812MVY1-F1
#
_cell.length_a   1.000
_cell.length_b   1.000
_cell.length_c   1.000
_cell.angle_alpha   90.00
_cell.angle_beta   90.00
_cell.angle_gamma   90.00
#
_symmetry.space_group_name_H-M   'P 1'
#
loop_
_entity.id
_entity.type
_entity.pdbx_description
1 polymer ?
#
loop_
_entity_poly.entity_id
_entity_poly.type
_entity_poly.pdbx_seq_one_letter_code
_entity_poly.pdbx_strand_id
1 'polypeptide(L)'
;MANATLPMLPAGPYYWTNSGGHRLHIRCAPHPQPRAVMIYNHGYGCHMNGPFVWDMIRAYSDRLEVVVISFDMQGHGYSEGPRGLVSNFDDFGRDVVDFLELIHEAEEAEGPDYHLCDEETLHQAQNLPFFLTGESMGAAVSILASLQLPILPTSNRLCGLVLAAPGVQDPNRSTPPWLSRHFSSMLKKAPSLGNLGVPRTFTPTISGEALFIDPKHIEHFNRDHGGVEAGSMGLAHAKMRAQTAAAFVEMFETMSERLRQVDVPILIFHDPEDSVTAFTGSEMILQEVASTDKLLIPVEGGLHCPHVNKPEVVMSSMDEFFSRQLLAEPKPRPSLRSQPSRQLSRQFSHQLSQQVSRSWTVSWTTTSKSVTSKPSSRSHYSQIAAMSRWGAPKRTAPQVTLVLLMCQGGVVLAPFWVFSLGGDAAVYLLLAIAAVFLLAGFCMIFAAGRSLWRLRKVAGQTQPAGSTAAAAAGSPTSLARHLQRQRPLHLVCVPIYKEPDEMILATIARLDESDAAKRMRVVFAMEAATDRPEERFQLYRKSLRRVPEVCYYVHPVGHTPGEIRGLCSNLAYALAQDVAMLGRKISRCLLTKVDSQVLLPPNYFTQLEQAYIRRKDAVTRNPGEPSPVVWQPQLVHFLNREFSHGPLRALGAMRSFSYPAFFGFSIMTVTCYSLPLLQYVQMGLHHPSYMGEDWMVLAQSAVSSRGRALVEPLPVLVAVAPPLDSTFCGAWSEGTKQCIRWAAQSMEVAEFRWRFRPRGGTLASFWWMFKYWLFRILVTNGLGVFALCTSIAVAIFGSDLSDDQLLLVSLLDKLLLGVVLALILVMPLYEQYLFTLLQDPQLKAPMSQLPVTILSTPGWLFFQMVVDYCSWWKLLLQGKEAITLTHRKKKAAATNTQAALQQQAAVAPESDSDDYVSV
;
A
#
# COMPACT_ATOMS: atom_id res chain seq x y z
N MET A 1 -39.47 41.56 28.93
CA MET A 1 -38.03 41.69 28.61
C MET A 1 -37.81 40.99 27.28
N ALA A 2 -37.24 41.67 26.29
CA ALA A 2 -37.20 41.21 24.91
C ALA A 2 -36.43 39.89 24.74
N ASN A 3 -37.05 38.91 24.05
CA ASN A 3 -36.41 37.69 23.55
C ASN A 3 -35.31 38.06 22.55
N ALA A 4 -34.08 38.23 23.03
CA ALA A 4 -32.92 38.33 22.16
C ALA A 4 -32.54 36.91 21.69
N THR A 5 -32.90 36.57 20.45
CA THR A 5 -32.49 35.33 19.78
C THR A 5 -30.97 35.30 19.59
N LEU A 6 -30.32 34.16 19.85
CA LEU A 6 -28.86 34.02 19.68
C LEU A 6 -28.45 34.18 18.21
N PRO A 7 -27.47 35.04 17.87
CA PRO A 7 -27.05 35.24 16.47
C PRO A 7 -26.24 34.05 15.91
N MET A 8 -26.32 33.82 14.60
CA MET A 8 -25.46 32.87 13.89
C MET A 8 -24.02 33.41 13.80
N LEU A 9 -23.02 32.57 14.05
CA LEU A 9 -21.61 33.00 13.91
C LEU A 9 -21.16 32.90 12.45
N PRO A 10 -20.58 33.96 11.86
CA PRO A 10 -20.08 33.92 10.49
C PRO A 10 -18.86 33.02 10.35
N ALA A 11 -18.57 32.58 9.12
CA ALA A 11 -17.37 31.81 8.79
C ALA A 11 -16.10 32.62 9.13
N GLY A 12 -15.22 32.01 9.90
CA GLY A 12 -13.86 32.52 10.14
C GLY A 12 -12.92 32.31 8.94
N PRO A 13 -11.71 32.87 8.98
CA PRO A 13 -10.75 32.81 7.88
C PRO A 13 -10.00 31.47 7.79
N TYR A 14 -10.09 30.62 8.82
CA TYR A 14 -9.30 29.40 8.93
C TYR A 14 -9.95 28.22 8.23
N TYR A 15 -9.12 27.43 7.53
CA TYR A 15 -9.53 26.24 6.80
C TYR A 15 -8.33 25.31 6.55
N TRP A 16 -8.59 24.07 6.18
CA TRP A 16 -7.59 23.20 5.57
C TRP A 16 -8.23 22.33 4.49
N THR A 17 -7.44 21.88 3.52
CA THR A 17 -7.94 21.01 2.45
C THR A 17 -7.65 19.56 2.77
N ASN A 18 -8.68 18.74 2.90
CA ASN A 18 -8.51 17.32 3.21
C ASN A 18 -8.00 16.51 2.01
N SER A 19 -7.69 15.23 2.22
CA SER A 19 -7.18 14.33 1.18
C SER A 19 -8.17 14.12 0.00
N GLY A 20 -9.47 14.37 0.23
CA GLY A 20 -10.52 14.39 -0.77
C GLY A 20 -10.59 15.68 -1.60
N GLY A 21 -9.77 16.69 -1.31
CA GLY A 21 -9.76 17.98 -2.00
C GLY A 21 -10.87 18.94 -1.54
N HIS A 22 -11.47 18.72 -0.37
CA HIS A 22 -12.50 19.58 0.19
C HIS A 22 -11.90 20.53 1.22
N ARG A 23 -12.22 21.83 1.12
CA ARG A 23 -11.87 22.80 2.17
C ARG A 23 -12.76 22.61 3.37
N LEU A 24 -12.15 22.24 4.49
CA LEU A 24 -12.80 22.08 5.77
C LEU A 24 -12.54 23.31 6.63
N HIS A 25 -13.61 23.95 7.08
CA HIS A 25 -13.57 25.16 7.89
C HIS A 25 -13.06 24.86 9.30
N ILE A 26 -12.21 25.74 9.85
CA ILE A 26 -11.58 25.59 11.16
C ILE A 26 -12.08 26.70 12.11
N ARG A 27 -12.21 26.35 13.39
CA ARG A 27 -12.17 27.31 14.48
C ARG A 27 -11.07 26.94 15.48
N CYS A 28 -10.39 27.99 15.95
CA CYS A 28 -9.34 27.89 16.95
C CYS A 28 -9.71 28.76 18.15
N ALA A 29 -9.75 28.16 19.35
CA ALA A 29 -9.80 28.86 20.62
C ALA A 29 -8.40 28.77 21.26
N PRO A 30 -7.63 29.87 21.25
CA PRO A 30 -6.29 29.88 21.80
C PRO A 30 -6.31 29.98 23.34
N HIS A 31 -5.22 29.57 23.98
CA HIS A 31 -4.96 29.80 25.39
C HIS A 31 -3.55 30.38 25.54
N PRO A 32 -3.29 31.39 26.40
CA PRO A 32 -1.97 32.03 26.49
C PRO A 32 -0.83 31.11 26.92
N GLN A 33 -1.14 30.07 27.71
CA GLN A 33 -0.18 29.08 28.20
C GLN A 33 -0.80 27.68 28.14
N PRO A 34 -0.93 27.08 26.94
CA PRO A 34 -1.61 25.80 26.80
C PRO A 34 -0.72 24.66 27.29
N ARG A 35 -1.31 23.71 28.01
CA ARG A 35 -0.68 22.46 28.47
C ARG A 35 -0.94 21.29 27.52
N ALA A 36 -1.97 21.40 26.69
CA ALA A 36 -2.35 20.40 25.70
C ALA A 36 -3.11 21.02 24.52
N VAL A 37 -3.28 20.24 23.46
CA VAL A 37 -4.20 20.50 22.35
C VAL A 37 -5.47 19.68 22.55
N MET A 38 -6.63 20.25 22.24
CA MET A 38 -7.89 19.52 22.16
C MET A 38 -8.43 19.60 20.73
N ILE A 39 -8.70 18.44 20.13
CA ILE A 39 -9.44 18.37 18.87
C ILE A 39 -10.88 17.98 19.18
N TYR A 40 -11.80 18.92 18.98
CA TYR A 40 -13.23 18.71 19.16
C TYR A 40 -13.89 18.25 17.86
N ASN A 41 -14.72 17.21 17.93
CA ASN A 41 -15.45 16.65 16.79
C ASN A 41 -16.96 16.71 17.06
N HIS A 42 -17.68 17.49 16.28
CA HIS A 42 -19.12 17.73 16.47
C HIS A 42 -20.01 16.53 16.11
N GLY A 43 -21.30 16.54 16.51
CA GLY A 43 -22.29 15.51 16.14
C GLY A 43 -22.76 15.54 14.67
N TYR A 44 -23.48 14.51 14.24
CA TYR A 44 -24.04 14.44 12.89
C TYR A 44 -25.08 15.55 12.68
N GLY A 45 -24.96 16.26 11.57
CA GLY A 45 -25.86 17.36 11.23
C GLY A 45 -25.73 18.61 12.11
N CYS A 46 -24.77 18.63 13.04
CA CYS A 46 -24.35 19.82 13.78
C CYS A 46 -23.08 20.42 13.16
N HIS A 47 -22.57 21.49 13.77
CA HIS A 47 -21.29 22.12 13.44
C HIS A 47 -20.77 22.93 14.64
N MET A 48 -19.47 23.27 14.64
CA MET A 48 -18.86 24.02 15.76
C MET A 48 -19.22 25.52 15.79
N ASN A 49 -19.86 26.03 14.73
CA ASN A 49 -20.22 27.45 14.59
C ASN A 49 -21.50 27.86 15.34
N GLY A 50 -22.16 26.95 16.06
CA GLY A 50 -23.27 27.33 16.93
C GLY A 50 -22.74 28.22 18.06
N PRO A 51 -23.40 29.34 18.42
CA PRO A 51 -22.89 30.28 19.41
C PRO A 51 -22.64 29.63 20.78
N PHE A 52 -23.57 28.80 21.25
CA PHE A 52 -23.42 28.08 22.52
C PHE A 52 -22.40 26.93 22.45
N VAL A 53 -22.24 26.29 21.30
CA VAL A 53 -21.18 25.28 21.08
C VAL A 53 -19.81 25.97 21.10
N TRP A 54 -19.71 27.14 20.49
CA TRP A 54 -18.50 27.94 20.49
C TRP A 54 -18.17 28.51 21.88
N ASP A 55 -19.17 28.93 22.65
CA ASP A 55 -19.00 29.34 24.05
C ASP A 55 -18.47 28.19 24.90
N MET A 56 -18.99 26.99 24.70
CA MET A 56 -18.49 25.77 25.34
C MET A 56 -17.03 25.47 24.94
N ILE A 57 -16.68 25.57 23.65
CA ILE A 57 -15.30 25.37 23.17
C ILE A 57 -14.34 26.41 23.79
N ARG A 58 -14.76 27.68 23.90
CA ARG A 58 -13.96 28.71 24.57
C ARG A 58 -13.79 28.43 26.07
N ALA A 59 -14.85 28.00 26.73
CA ALA A 59 -14.77 27.58 28.14
C ALA A 59 -13.83 26.38 28.34
N TYR A 60 -13.74 25.45 27.38
CA TYR A 60 -12.75 24.37 27.40
C TYR A 60 -11.33 24.92 27.32
N SER A 61 -11.08 25.83 26.38
CA SER A 61 -9.78 26.49 26.21
C SER A 61 -9.30 27.14 27.50
N ASP A 62 -10.17 27.98 28.09
CA ASP A 62 -9.85 28.79 29.26
C ASP A 62 -9.69 27.96 30.54
N ARG A 63 -10.61 27.02 30.81
CA ARG A 63 -10.65 26.32 32.11
C ARG A 63 -9.78 25.09 32.18
N LEU A 64 -9.47 24.46 31.03
CA LEU A 64 -8.60 23.28 30.97
C LEU A 64 -7.16 23.64 30.57
N GLU A 65 -6.89 24.93 30.33
CA GLU A 65 -5.59 25.44 29.90
C GLU A 65 -5.11 24.73 28.63
N VAL A 66 -5.97 24.63 27.61
CA VAL A 66 -5.68 23.94 26.34
C VAL A 66 -5.94 24.84 25.16
N VAL A 67 -5.24 24.61 24.05
CA VAL A 67 -5.68 25.16 22.77
C VAL A 67 -6.72 24.22 22.17
N VAL A 68 -7.90 24.72 21.82
CA VAL A 68 -8.92 23.91 21.13
C VAL A 68 -8.91 24.25 19.64
N ILE A 69 -8.56 23.27 18.81
CA ILE A 69 -8.60 23.40 17.35
C ILE A 69 -9.61 22.39 16.81
N SER A 70 -10.68 22.90 16.23
CA SER A 70 -11.80 22.11 15.71
C SER A 70 -12.01 22.43 14.24
N PHE A 71 -12.56 21.48 13.49
CA PHE A 71 -13.00 21.74 12.13
C PHE A 71 -14.41 21.18 11.91
N ASP A 72 -15.15 21.80 10.99
CA ASP A 72 -16.42 21.24 10.54
C ASP A 72 -16.10 20.04 9.66
N MET A 73 -16.66 18.88 9.99
CA MET A 73 -16.43 17.67 9.19
C MET A 73 -17.00 17.85 7.77
N GLN A 74 -16.44 17.10 6.81
CA GLN A 74 -16.86 17.18 5.41
C GLN A 74 -18.39 17.14 5.27
N GLY A 75 -18.94 18.05 4.46
CA GLY A 75 -20.38 18.17 4.23
C GLY A 75 -21.19 18.74 5.40
N HIS A 76 -20.57 19.21 6.47
CA HIS A 76 -21.20 19.86 7.63
C HIS A 76 -20.72 21.31 7.76
N GLY A 77 -21.50 22.13 8.47
CA GLY A 77 -21.12 23.51 8.75
C GLY A 77 -20.63 24.28 7.52
N TYR A 78 -19.58 25.06 7.67
CA TYR A 78 -18.97 25.81 6.57
C TYR A 78 -18.05 24.98 5.66
N SER A 79 -17.77 23.73 6.02
CA SER A 79 -16.93 22.86 5.21
C SER A 79 -17.57 22.47 3.87
N GLU A 80 -16.73 22.25 2.87
CA GLU A 80 -17.13 21.77 1.56
C GLU A 80 -17.54 20.28 1.58
N GLY A 81 -18.09 19.83 0.46
CA GLY A 81 -18.54 18.46 0.26
C GLY A 81 -20.08 18.31 0.23
N PRO A 82 -20.60 17.15 -0.20
CA PRO A 82 -22.04 16.94 -0.28
C PRO A 82 -22.70 16.97 1.10
N ARG A 83 -23.70 17.84 1.27
CA ARG A 83 -24.33 18.08 2.59
C ARG A 83 -24.89 16.80 3.22
N GLY A 84 -24.46 16.53 4.45
CA GLY A 84 -24.90 15.40 5.28
C GLY A 84 -24.51 14.02 4.75
N LEU A 85 -23.59 13.95 3.78
CA LEU A 85 -23.11 12.69 3.23
C LEU A 85 -21.91 12.17 4.02
N VAL A 86 -22.05 10.95 4.55
CA VAL A 86 -20.94 10.16 5.08
C VAL A 86 -20.89 8.87 4.29
N SER A 87 -19.86 8.67 3.48
CA SER A 87 -19.68 7.43 2.70
C SER A 87 -19.01 6.33 3.52
N ASN A 88 -18.12 6.71 4.43
CA ASN A 88 -17.31 5.81 5.24
C ASN A 88 -16.77 6.58 6.45
N PHE A 89 -17.00 6.05 7.65
CA PHE A 89 -16.52 6.66 8.89
C PHE A 89 -15.00 6.59 9.07
N ASP A 90 -14.33 5.62 8.44
CA ASP A 90 -12.86 5.57 8.47
C ASP A 90 -12.24 6.79 7.77
N ASP A 91 -12.92 7.40 6.79
CA ASP A 91 -12.43 8.59 6.09
C ASP A 91 -12.49 9.82 7.01
N PHE A 92 -13.53 9.95 7.84
CA PHE A 92 -13.64 11.04 8.81
C PHE A 92 -12.61 10.89 9.94
N GLY A 93 -12.35 9.65 10.37
CA GLY A 93 -11.24 9.36 11.29
C GLY A 93 -9.88 9.71 10.69
N ARG A 94 -9.71 9.49 9.38
CA ARG A 94 -8.50 9.87 8.64
C ARG A 94 -8.37 11.38 8.57
N ASP A 95 -9.44 12.12 8.28
CA ASP A 95 -9.41 13.59 8.25
C ASP A 95 -8.94 14.18 9.58
N VAL A 96 -9.36 13.63 10.73
CA VAL A 96 -8.87 14.06 12.05
C VAL A 96 -7.37 13.79 12.21
N VAL A 97 -6.88 12.64 11.74
CA VAL A 97 -5.45 12.29 11.80
C VAL A 97 -4.63 13.20 10.88
N ASP A 98 -5.06 13.38 9.65
CA ASP A 98 -4.40 14.22 8.65
C ASP A 98 -4.36 15.69 9.12
N PHE A 99 -5.43 16.16 9.78
CA PHE A 99 -5.49 17.49 10.39
C PHE A 99 -4.48 17.66 11.54
N LEU A 100 -4.40 16.68 12.44
CA LEU A 100 -3.42 16.66 13.52
C LEU A 100 -1.98 16.62 13.00
N GLU A 101 -1.73 15.82 11.96
CA GLU A 101 -0.43 15.78 11.27
C GLU A 101 -0.10 17.15 10.68
N LEU A 102 -1.08 17.81 10.05
CA LEU A 102 -0.93 19.15 9.48
C LEU A 102 -0.61 20.22 10.54
N ILE A 103 -1.34 20.26 11.66
CA ILE A 103 -1.04 21.18 12.78
C ILE A 103 0.40 21.00 13.24
N HIS A 104 0.86 19.75 13.33
CA HIS A 104 2.21 19.51 13.78
C HIS A 104 3.27 19.87 12.72
N GLU A 105 3.00 19.57 11.44
CA GLU A 105 3.98 19.68 10.35
C GLU A 105 4.11 21.06 9.72
N ALA A 106 3.09 21.91 9.86
CA ALA A 106 3.06 23.20 9.21
C ALA A 106 4.23 24.09 9.68
N GLU A 107 5.06 24.57 8.75
CA GLU A 107 6.16 25.50 9.08
C GLU A 107 5.64 26.92 9.38
N GLU A 108 4.51 27.27 8.75
CA GLU A 108 3.80 28.55 8.84
C GLU A 108 2.32 28.26 9.05
N ALA A 109 1.59 29.16 9.70
CA ALA A 109 0.15 29.01 9.97
C ALA A 109 -0.73 29.15 8.73
N GLU A 110 -0.22 29.82 7.69
CA GLU A 110 -0.84 29.91 6.38
C GLU A 110 0.00 29.20 5.32
N GLY A 111 -0.64 28.32 4.56
CA GLY A 111 -0.04 27.60 3.45
C GLY A 111 -0.92 27.69 2.19
N PRO A 112 -0.50 27.08 1.08
CA PRO A 112 -1.27 27.15 -0.17
C PRO A 112 -2.65 26.49 -0.08
N ASP A 113 -2.81 25.48 0.78
CA ASP A 113 -4.02 24.66 0.88
C ASP A 113 -4.66 24.72 2.29
N TYR A 114 -4.17 25.61 3.16
CA TYR A 114 -4.63 25.74 4.55
C TYR A 114 -4.34 27.11 5.16
N HIS A 115 -5.09 27.46 6.17
CA HIS A 115 -4.86 28.56 7.10
C HIS A 115 -5.38 28.08 8.46
N LEU A 116 -4.49 27.67 9.37
CA LEU A 116 -4.88 26.84 10.53
C LEU A 116 -5.37 27.66 11.73
N CYS A 117 -4.57 28.66 12.11
CA CYS A 117 -4.79 29.58 13.23
C CYS A 117 -3.81 30.75 13.10
N ASP A 118 -3.64 31.57 14.12
CA ASP A 118 -2.50 32.49 14.21
C ASP A 118 -1.18 31.74 14.49
N GLU A 119 -0.06 32.38 14.13
CA GLU A 119 1.30 31.80 14.25
C GLU A 119 1.69 31.45 15.69
N GLU A 120 1.35 32.30 16.66
CA GLU A 120 1.66 32.06 18.06
C GLU A 120 0.98 30.77 18.55
N THR A 121 -0.31 30.63 18.25
CA THR A 121 -1.09 29.46 18.62
C THR A 121 -0.59 28.19 17.92
N LEU A 122 -0.18 28.28 16.65
CA LEU A 122 0.38 27.13 15.93
C LEU A 122 1.66 26.64 16.63
N HIS A 123 2.60 27.55 16.90
CA HIS A 123 3.88 27.21 17.54
C HIS A 123 3.69 26.60 18.94
N GLN A 124 2.71 27.11 19.70
CA GLN A 124 2.35 26.53 20.99
C GLN A 124 1.77 25.12 20.83
N ALA A 125 0.85 24.90 19.89
CA ALA A 125 0.18 23.61 19.70
C ALA A 125 1.14 22.49 19.23
N GLN A 126 2.16 22.83 18.45
CA GLN A 126 3.05 21.87 17.78
C GLN A 126 3.79 20.92 18.72
N ASN A 127 4.10 21.32 19.95
CA ASN A 127 4.91 20.51 20.86
C ASN A 127 4.14 19.97 22.08
N LEU A 128 2.81 20.03 22.02
CA LEU A 128 1.95 19.67 23.13
C LEU A 128 1.28 18.30 22.95
N PRO A 129 1.00 17.60 24.06
CA PRO A 129 0.17 16.41 24.03
C PRO A 129 -1.26 16.81 23.65
N PHE A 130 -2.07 15.85 23.22
CA PHE A 130 -3.42 16.18 22.79
C PHE A 130 -4.48 15.20 23.29
N PHE A 131 -5.71 15.70 23.29
CA PHE A 131 -6.93 14.94 23.58
C PHE A 131 -7.83 14.98 22.35
N LEU A 132 -8.47 13.85 22.06
CA LEU A 132 -9.57 13.81 21.09
C LEU A 132 -10.88 13.87 21.86
N THR A 133 -11.70 14.84 21.50
CA THR A 133 -13.01 15.02 22.12
C THR A 133 -14.08 14.97 21.04
N GLY A 134 -15.24 14.46 21.39
CA GLY A 134 -16.32 14.43 20.43
C GLY A 134 -17.67 14.11 21.03
N GLU A 135 -18.70 14.53 20.31
CA GLU A 135 -20.10 14.37 20.67
C GLU A 135 -20.79 13.46 19.65
N SER A 136 -21.60 12.49 20.13
CA SER A 136 -22.46 11.68 19.27
C SER A 136 -21.66 11.01 18.14
N MET A 137 -21.93 11.35 16.87
CA MET A 137 -21.12 10.92 15.72
C MET A 137 -19.63 11.27 15.87
N GLY A 138 -19.31 12.48 16.32
CA GLY A 138 -17.93 12.94 16.52
C GLY A 138 -17.18 12.16 17.61
N ALA A 139 -17.90 11.60 18.59
CA ALA A 139 -17.30 10.67 19.56
C ALA A 139 -16.85 9.36 18.89
N ALA A 140 -17.68 8.81 17.99
CA ALA A 140 -17.31 7.64 17.21
C ALA A 140 -16.13 7.94 16.26
N VAL A 141 -16.12 9.11 15.62
CA VAL A 141 -14.99 9.58 14.80
C VAL A 141 -13.71 9.71 15.65
N SER A 142 -13.79 10.23 16.87
CA SER A 142 -12.65 10.33 17.79
C SER A 142 -12.08 8.96 18.16
N ILE A 143 -12.94 7.97 18.41
CA ILE A 143 -12.54 6.58 18.63
C ILE A 143 -11.81 6.03 17.39
N LEU A 144 -12.38 6.22 16.19
CA LEU A 144 -11.78 5.73 14.95
C LEU A 144 -10.45 6.41 14.65
N ALA A 145 -10.36 7.73 14.83
CA ALA A 145 -9.12 8.48 14.71
C ALA A 145 -8.05 7.93 15.65
N SER A 146 -8.40 7.61 16.91
CA SER A 146 -7.46 7.05 17.88
C SER A 146 -6.80 5.73 17.43
N LEU A 147 -7.53 4.92 16.66
CA LEU A 147 -7.05 3.65 16.09
C LEU A 147 -6.21 3.85 14.83
N GLN A 148 -6.40 4.97 14.14
CA GLN A 148 -5.68 5.32 12.93
C GLN A 148 -4.43 6.17 13.20
N LEU A 149 -4.31 6.71 14.42
CA LEU A 149 -3.18 7.54 14.82
C LEU A 149 -1.84 6.79 14.67
N PRO A 150 -0.84 7.42 14.08
CA PRO A 150 0.53 6.93 14.14
C PRO A 150 1.03 6.82 15.60
N ILE A 151 2.14 6.11 15.80
CA ILE A 151 2.89 6.25 17.06
C ILE A 151 3.38 7.70 17.09
N LEU A 152 3.15 8.48 18.15
CA LEU A 152 3.57 9.89 18.20
C LEU A 152 4.74 10.11 19.17
N PRO A 153 5.52 11.20 19.02
CA PRO A 153 6.61 11.49 19.95
C PRO A 153 6.05 11.72 21.35
N THR A 154 6.90 11.61 22.38
CA THR A 154 6.43 11.74 23.78
C THR A 154 5.68 13.05 24.01
N SER A 155 6.14 14.12 23.35
CA SER A 155 5.54 15.45 23.37
C SER A 155 4.15 15.49 22.76
N ASN A 156 3.86 14.73 21.71
CA ASN A 156 2.58 14.78 20.98
C ASN A 156 1.78 13.50 21.16
N ARG A 157 1.82 12.91 22.36
CA ARG A 157 1.05 11.70 22.64
C ARG A 157 -0.44 12.03 22.75
N LEU A 158 -1.28 11.07 22.34
CA LEU A 158 -2.70 11.08 22.71
C LEU A 158 -2.82 10.77 24.21
N CYS A 159 -3.32 11.74 24.99
CA CYS A 159 -3.49 11.61 26.43
C CYS A 159 -4.81 10.96 26.84
N GLY A 160 -5.86 11.08 26.01
CA GLY A 160 -7.13 10.45 26.28
C GLY A 160 -8.23 10.84 25.30
N LEU A 161 -9.33 10.11 25.40
CA LEU A 161 -10.58 10.36 24.70
C LEU A 161 -11.61 10.93 25.67
N VAL A 162 -12.28 12.03 25.30
CA VAL A 162 -13.46 12.53 26.04
C VAL A 162 -14.68 12.51 25.14
N LEU A 163 -15.65 11.70 25.52
CA LEU A 163 -16.78 11.34 24.65
C LEU A 163 -18.10 11.78 25.30
N ALA A 164 -18.88 12.61 24.63
CA ALA A 164 -20.24 12.97 25.05
C ALA A 164 -21.27 12.19 24.22
N ALA A 165 -22.21 11.52 24.89
CA ALA A 165 -23.33 10.79 24.30
C ALA A 165 -22.97 9.96 23.04
N PRO A 166 -21.96 9.07 23.11
CA PRO A 166 -21.32 8.50 21.93
C PRO A 166 -22.25 7.69 21.02
N GLY A 167 -22.28 8.05 19.73
CA GLY A 167 -23.08 7.39 18.70
C GLY A 167 -22.41 6.13 18.16
N VAL A 168 -22.26 5.11 19.00
CA VAL A 168 -21.51 3.87 18.70
C VAL A 168 -22.36 2.62 18.54
N GLN A 169 -23.67 2.72 18.81
CA GLN A 169 -24.62 1.61 18.72
C GLN A 169 -25.94 2.10 18.11
N ASP A 170 -26.61 1.22 17.36
CA ASP A 170 -27.97 1.47 16.87
C ASP A 170 -28.95 1.58 18.06
N PRO A 171 -29.61 2.73 18.25
CA PRO A 171 -30.51 2.96 19.38
C PRO A 171 -31.74 2.04 19.37
N ASN A 172 -32.19 1.57 18.21
CA ASN A 172 -33.44 0.81 18.10
C ASN A 172 -33.26 -0.72 18.10
N ARG A 173 -32.04 -1.23 17.90
CA ARG A 173 -31.69 -2.69 17.71
C ARG A 173 -32.65 -3.48 16.79
N SER A 174 -33.50 -2.81 16.02
CA SER A 174 -34.70 -3.40 15.40
C SER A 174 -34.45 -3.84 13.97
N THR A 175 -33.33 -3.42 13.36
CA THR A 175 -32.96 -3.82 12.00
C THR A 175 -32.17 -5.12 12.04
N PRO A 176 -32.68 -6.23 11.49
CA PRO A 176 -31.93 -7.47 11.44
C PRO A 176 -30.60 -7.29 10.67
N PRO A 177 -29.46 -7.80 11.17
CA PRO A 177 -28.15 -7.62 10.53
C PRO A 177 -28.05 -8.12 9.08
N TRP A 178 -28.97 -8.98 8.64
CA TRP A 178 -29.01 -9.43 7.25
C TRP A 178 -29.63 -8.37 6.32
N LEU A 179 -30.61 -7.61 6.80
CA LEU A 179 -31.31 -6.58 6.04
C LEU A 179 -30.42 -5.34 5.87
N SER A 180 -29.73 -4.96 6.95
CA SER A 180 -28.74 -3.88 6.97
C SER A 180 -27.59 -4.15 5.98
N ARG A 181 -27.05 -5.39 5.98
CA ARG A 181 -26.02 -5.82 5.02
C ARG A 181 -26.52 -5.86 3.57
N HIS A 182 -27.76 -6.29 3.33
CA HIS A 182 -28.34 -6.31 1.99
C HIS A 182 -28.53 -4.89 1.46
N PHE A 183 -29.06 -3.98 2.29
CA PHE A 183 -29.21 -2.56 1.98
C PHE A 183 -27.87 -1.90 1.65
N SER A 184 -26.86 -2.07 2.50
CA SER A 184 -25.49 -1.58 2.25
C SER A 184 -24.87 -2.20 0.99
N SER A 185 -25.11 -3.49 0.72
CA SER A 185 -24.64 -4.15 -0.51
C SER A 185 -25.35 -3.63 -1.77
N MET A 186 -26.63 -3.29 -1.69
CA MET A 186 -27.41 -2.74 -2.80
C MET A 186 -26.92 -1.34 -3.15
N LEU A 187 -26.73 -0.48 -2.15
CA LEU A 187 -26.21 0.88 -2.35
C LEU A 187 -24.79 0.90 -2.92
N LYS A 188 -23.94 -0.07 -2.53
CA LYS A 188 -22.61 -0.25 -3.15
C LYS A 188 -22.68 -0.59 -4.65
N LYS A 189 -23.76 -1.24 -5.11
CA LYS A 189 -23.97 -1.61 -6.52
C LYS A 189 -24.66 -0.52 -7.34
N ALA A 190 -25.43 0.35 -6.69
CA ALA A 190 -26.15 1.46 -7.32
C ALA A 190 -25.90 2.77 -6.55
N PRO A 191 -24.71 3.39 -6.71
CA PRO A 191 -24.33 4.59 -5.95
C PRO A 191 -25.28 5.78 -6.15
N SER A 192 -25.97 5.83 -7.29
CA SER A 192 -27.00 6.86 -7.58
C SER A 192 -28.15 6.85 -6.58
N LEU A 193 -28.48 5.69 -6.00
CA LEU A 193 -29.51 5.58 -4.96
C LEU A 193 -29.02 6.09 -3.59
N GLY A 194 -27.71 6.26 -3.40
CA GLY A 194 -27.11 6.71 -2.13
C GLY A 194 -27.51 8.12 -1.72
N ASN A 195 -27.89 8.96 -2.68
CA ASN A 195 -28.33 10.34 -2.45
C ASN A 195 -29.79 10.47 -2.03
N LEU A 196 -30.57 9.39 -2.09
CA LEU A 196 -31.97 9.42 -1.67
C LEU A 196 -32.05 9.58 -0.15
N GLY A 197 -32.99 10.42 0.31
CA GLY A 197 -33.27 10.58 1.73
C GLY A 197 -34.01 9.36 2.28
N VAL A 198 -33.51 8.81 3.38
CA VAL A 198 -34.19 7.75 4.13
C VAL A 198 -35.45 8.32 4.79
N PRO A 199 -36.60 7.61 4.77
CA PRO A 199 -37.78 8.05 5.50
C PRO A 199 -37.49 8.19 7.00
N ARG A 200 -38.01 9.26 7.63
CA ARG A 200 -37.73 9.58 9.05
C ARG A 200 -38.13 8.48 10.04
N THR A 201 -39.02 7.56 9.65
CA THR A 201 -39.39 6.38 10.45
C THR A 201 -38.24 5.41 10.68
N PHE A 202 -37.19 5.46 9.87
CA PHE A 202 -36.02 4.58 9.95
C PHE A 202 -34.75 5.29 10.47
N THR A 203 -34.88 6.53 10.92
CA THR A 203 -33.76 7.33 11.45
C THR A 203 -34.15 7.95 12.78
N PRO A 204 -33.23 8.15 13.74
CA PRO A 204 -33.53 8.87 14.98
C PRO A 204 -34.11 10.25 14.69
N THR A 205 -35.09 10.67 15.48
CA THR A 205 -35.61 12.05 15.41
C THR A 205 -34.73 12.92 16.29
N ILE A 206 -34.02 13.85 15.68
CA ILE A 206 -33.16 14.83 16.36
C ILE A 206 -33.95 16.15 16.42
N SER A 207 -34.42 16.54 17.60
CA SER A 207 -35.08 17.82 17.83
C SER A 207 -34.35 18.63 18.90
N GLY A 208 -34.52 19.95 18.91
CA GLY A 208 -33.88 20.81 19.91
C GLY A 208 -34.20 20.38 21.35
N GLU A 209 -35.42 19.91 21.61
CA GLU A 209 -35.89 19.45 22.92
C GLU A 209 -35.24 18.13 23.36
N ALA A 210 -34.80 17.29 22.42
CA ALA A 210 -34.04 16.08 22.72
C ALA A 210 -32.58 16.38 23.07
N LEU A 211 -32.08 17.55 22.66
CA LEU A 211 -30.68 17.94 22.79
C LEU A 211 -30.43 18.91 23.94
N PHE A 212 -31.34 19.87 24.16
CA PHE A 212 -31.10 21.03 25.02
C PHE A 212 -32.23 21.28 26.03
N ILE A 213 -31.86 21.86 27.18
CA ILE A 213 -32.81 22.31 28.21
C ILE A 213 -33.12 23.79 28.05
N ASP A 214 -32.13 24.62 27.72
CA ASP A 214 -32.32 26.07 27.58
C ASP A 214 -33.21 26.36 26.35
N PRO A 215 -34.37 27.03 26.53
CA PRO A 215 -35.25 27.40 25.43
C PRO A 215 -34.54 28.15 24.30
N LYS A 216 -33.50 28.95 24.59
CA LYS A 216 -32.72 29.67 23.57
C LYS A 216 -31.87 28.74 22.72
N HIS A 217 -31.31 27.68 23.30
CA HIS A 217 -30.54 26.68 22.56
C HIS A 217 -31.46 25.83 21.69
N ILE A 218 -32.64 25.44 22.23
CA ILE A 218 -33.69 24.74 21.49
C ILE A 218 -34.14 25.57 20.28
N GLU A 219 -34.49 26.84 20.50
CA GLU A 219 -34.92 27.75 19.44
C GLU A 219 -33.82 27.95 18.39
N HIS A 220 -32.57 28.13 18.82
CA HIS A 220 -31.44 28.28 17.90
C HIS A 220 -31.26 27.03 17.03
N PHE A 221 -31.22 25.84 17.64
CA PHE A 221 -31.05 24.57 16.94
C PHE A 221 -32.19 24.31 15.94
N ASN A 222 -33.43 24.56 16.35
CA ASN A 222 -34.61 24.43 15.51
C ASN A 222 -34.72 25.51 14.42
N ARG A 223 -33.91 26.58 14.45
CA ARG A 223 -33.80 27.57 13.38
C ARG A 223 -32.59 27.31 12.47
N ASP A 224 -31.58 26.62 12.97
CA ASP A 224 -30.33 26.35 12.26
C ASP A 224 -30.52 25.30 11.16
N HIS A 225 -31.10 25.72 10.03
CA HIS A 225 -31.42 24.86 8.89
C HIS A 225 -30.85 25.41 7.59
N GLY A 226 -29.79 24.74 7.11
CA GLY A 226 -29.47 24.61 5.70
C GLY A 226 -29.45 25.89 4.83
N GLY A 227 -29.00 27.02 5.37
CA GLY A 227 -28.75 28.25 4.62
C GLY A 227 -29.96 29.15 4.40
N VAL A 228 -31.05 28.98 5.17
CA VAL A 228 -32.22 29.89 5.13
C VAL A 228 -31.84 31.30 5.60
N GLU A 229 -30.98 31.38 6.60
CA GLU A 229 -30.35 32.62 7.09
C GLU A 229 -28.83 32.52 6.96
N ALA A 230 -28.15 33.66 6.81
CA ALA A 230 -26.69 33.69 6.73
C ALA A 230 -26.08 33.08 8.00
N GLY A 231 -25.33 31.98 7.84
CA GLY A 231 -24.71 31.23 8.93
C GLY A 231 -25.56 30.13 9.56
N SER A 232 -26.79 29.90 9.08
CA SER A 232 -27.53 28.67 9.39
C SER A 232 -26.96 27.50 8.56
N MET A 233 -26.26 26.56 9.18
CA MET A 233 -25.58 25.46 8.49
C MET A 233 -25.94 24.07 9.05
N GLY A 234 -26.86 24.01 10.01
CA GLY A 234 -27.37 22.76 10.58
C GLY A 234 -28.15 21.91 9.58
N LEU A 235 -28.06 20.59 9.77
CA LEU A 235 -28.69 19.57 8.93
C LEU A 235 -29.63 18.65 9.70
N ALA A 236 -29.90 18.94 10.98
CA ALA A 236 -30.72 18.09 11.84
C ALA A 236 -32.13 17.84 11.27
N HIS A 237 -32.66 18.76 10.45
CA HIS A 237 -34.00 18.64 9.85
C HIS A 237 -33.98 18.05 8.44
N ALA A 238 -32.80 17.85 7.84
CA ALA A 238 -32.65 17.20 6.56
C ALA A 238 -32.87 15.68 6.69
N LYS A 239 -33.41 15.04 5.65
CA LYS A 239 -33.46 13.57 5.61
C LYS A 239 -32.04 13.02 5.50
N MET A 240 -31.67 12.11 6.38
CA MET A 240 -30.40 11.38 6.29
C MET A 240 -30.31 10.67 4.94
N ARG A 241 -29.18 10.79 4.25
CA ARG A 241 -28.96 10.10 2.97
C ARG A 241 -28.86 8.59 3.18
N ALA A 242 -29.34 7.81 2.23
CA ALA A 242 -29.27 6.36 2.25
C ALA A 242 -27.83 5.85 2.40
N GLN A 243 -26.88 6.49 1.73
CA GLN A 243 -25.46 6.17 1.89
C GLN A 243 -24.93 6.47 3.30
N THR A 244 -25.34 7.58 3.90
CA THR A 244 -24.99 7.92 5.29
C THR A 244 -25.58 6.91 6.28
N ALA A 245 -26.84 6.52 6.11
CA ALA A 245 -27.47 5.49 6.93
C ALA A 245 -26.73 4.14 6.82
N ALA A 246 -26.33 3.75 5.60
CA ALA A 246 -25.52 2.55 5.38
C ALA A 246 -24.13 2.64 6.03
N ALA A 247 -23.51 3.82 6.04
CA ALA A 247 -22.23 4.04 6.72
C ALA A 247 -22.36 3.89 8.24
N PHE A 248 -23.44 4.41 8.85
CA PHE A 248 -23.72 4.23 10.28
C PHE A 248 -23.90 2.76 10.64
N VAL A 249 -24.68 2.03 9.84
CA VAL A 249 -24.84 0.58 9.97
C VAL A 249 -23.49 -0.15 9.94
N GLU A 250 -22.65 0.12 8.95
CA GLU A 250 -21.32 -0.53 8.83
C GLU A 250 -20.42 -0.17 10.02
N MET A 251 -20.52 1.06 10.52
CA MET A 251 -19.80 1.51 11.70
C MET A 251 -20.29 0.77 12.97
N PHE A 252 -21.60 0.67 13.21
CA PHE A 252 -22.17 -0.05 14.35
C PHE A 252 -21.79 -1.54 14.34
N GLU A 253 -21.86 -2.20 13.17
CA GLU A 253 -21.53 -3.62 13.02
C GLU A 253 -20.06 -3.93 13.34
N THR A 254 -19.15 -2.97 13.09
CA THR A 254 -17.71 -3.18 13.29
C THR A 254 -17.16 -2.55 14.58
N MET A 255 -17.96 -1.75 15.29
CA MET A 255 -17.47 -0.96 16.43
C MET A 255 -16.95 -1.82 17.59
N SER A 256 -17.65 -2.88 17.97
CA SER A 256 -17.22 -3.76 19.07
C SER A 256 -15.83 -4.38 18.83
N GLU A 257 -15.54 -4.85 17.61
CA GLU A 257 -14.21 -5.39 17.26
C GLU A 257 -13.12 -4.30 17.28
N ARG A 258 -13.49 -3.06 16.95
CA ARG A 258 -12.59 -1.90 16.94
C ARG A 258 -12.29 -1.42 18.36
N LEU A 259 -13.28 -1.37 19.24
CA LEU A 259 -13.12 -0.95 20.64
C LEU A 259 -12.07 -1.78 21.38
N ARG A 260 -11.99 -3.09 21.12
CA ARG A 260 -10.96 -3.99 21.70
C ARG A 260 -9.52 -3.60 21.41
N GLN A 261 -9.29 -2.72 20.44
CA GLN A 261 -7.97 -2.22 20.06
C GLN A 261 -7.67 -0.85 20.70
N VAL A 262 -8.64 -0.22 21.35
CA VAL A 262 -8.51 1.09 22.00
C VAL A 262 -7.91 0.89 23.39
N ASP A 263 -6.64 1.25 23.52
CA ASP A 263 -5.86 1.22 24.78
C ASP A 263 -5.34 2.63 25.12
N VAL A 264 -6.26 3.57 25.26
CA VAL A 264 -6.00 4.95 25.68
C VAL A 264 -6.98 5.33 26.78
N PRO A 265 -6.64 6.24 27.72
CA PRO A 265 -7.57 6.68 28.76
C PRO A 265 -8.87 7.22 28.17
N ILE A 266 -10.02 6.85 28.75
CA ILE A 266 -11.34 7.25 28.23
C ILE A 266 -12.22 7.83 29.34
N LEU A 267 -12.79 9.01 29.07
CA LEU A 267 -13.85 9.62 29.88
C LEU A 267 -15.11 9.74 29.03
N ILE A 268 -16.24 9.28 29.55
CA ILE A 268 -17.53 9.33 28.86
C ILE A 268 -18.55 10.05 29.73
N PHE A 269 -19.30 10.97 29.11
CA PHE A 269 -20.46 11.63 29.70
C PHE A 269 -21.70 11.22 28.91
N HIS A 270 -22.72 10.70 29.58
CA HIS A 270 -23.96 10.28 28.91
C HIS A 270 -25.12 10.37 29.90
N ASP A 271 -26.24 10.97 29.50
CA ASP A 271 -27.49 10.87 30.26
C ASP A 271 -28.11 9.47 30.10
N PRO A 272 -28.43 8.74 31.17
CA PRO A 272 -29.18 7.49 31.08
C PRO A 272 -30.53 7.61 30.35
N GLU A 273 -31.13 8.80 30.34
CA GLU A 273 -32.42 9.09 29.66
C GLU A 273 -32.26 9.70 28.26
N ASP A 274 -31.06 9.66 27.66
CA ASP A 274 -30.84 10.13 26.29
C ASP A 274 -31.74 9.36 25.29
N SER A 275 -32.51 10.12 24.51
CA SER A 275 -33.46 9.60 23.52
C SER A 275 -32.87 9.46 22.10
N VAL A 276 -31.66 9.97 21.87
CA VAL A 276 -31.00 10.01 20.56
C VAL A 276 -29.98 8.88 20.42
N THR A 277 -29.08 8.73 21.40
CA THR A 277 -28.13 7.61 21.46
C THR A 277 -28.38 6.76 22.70
N ALA A 278 -28.26 5.44 22.57
CA ALA A 278 -28.54 4.54 23.69
C ALA A 278 -27.40 4.55 24.71
N PHE A 279 -27.73 4.73 25.99
CA PHE A 279 -26.77 4.65 27.11
C PHE A 279 -25.98 3.32 27.11
N THR A 280 -26.60 2.22 26.67
CA THR A 280 -25.94 0.91 26.51
C THR A 280 -24.75 0.93 25.54
N GLY A 281 -24.70 1.90 24.63
CA GLY A 281 -23.55 2.14 23.77
C GLY A 281 -22.33 2.60 24.55
N SER A 282 -22.50 3.47 25.54
CA SER A 282 -21.42 3.87 26.47
C SER A 282 -20.97 2.71 27.34
N GLU A 283 -21.90 1.90 27.84
CA GLU A 283 -21.56 0.68 28.59
C GLU A 283 -20.76 -0.31 27.73
N MET A 284 -21.14 -0.49 26.47
CA MET A 284 -20.40 -1.31 25.51
C MET A 284 -18.96 -0.81 25.34
N ILE A 285 -18.74 0.51 25.23
CA ILE A 285 -17.38 1.08 25.19
C ILE A 285 -16.61 0.64 26.43
N LEU A 286 -17.15 0.87 27.63
CA LEU A 286 -16.46 0.49 28.87
C LEU A 286 -16.14 -1.01 28.95
N GLN A 287 -17.04 -1.87 28.47
CA GLN A 287 -16.86 -3.32 28.51
C GLN A 287 -15.78 -3.79 27.53
N GLU A 288 -15.77 -3.26 26.31
CA GLU A 288 -14.99 -3.82 25.20
C GLU A 288 -13.60 -3.17 25.04
N VAL A 289 -13.38 -1.94 25.52
CA VAL A 289 -12.07 -1.29 25.36
C VAL A 289 -10.97 -1.98 26.16
N ALA A 290 -9.78 -2.05 25.56
CA ALA A 290 -8.59 -2.60 26.20
C ALA A 290 -8.04 -1.67 27.30
N SER A 291 -8.39 -0.38 27.25
CA SER A 291 -7.98 0.60 28.26
C SER A 291 -8.36 0.18 29.68
N THR A 292 -7.39 0.34 30.58
CA THR A 292 -7.54 0.13 32.02
C THR A 292 -8.00 1.40 32.75
N ASP A 293 -7.81 2.57 32.14
CA ASP A 293 -8.25 3.87 32.67
C ASP A 293 -9.47 4.31 31.88
N LYS A 294 -10.66 3.98 32.38
CA LYS A 294 -11.92 4.24 31.73
C LYS A 294 -12.99 4.60 32.75
N LEU A 295 -13.73 5.68 32.47
CA LEU A 295 -14.78 6.18 33.34
C LEU A 295 -16.00 6.59 32.51
N LEU A 296 -17.18 6.16 32.94
CA LEU A 296 -18.48 6.63 32.46
C LEU A 296 -19.14 7.38 33.60
N ILE A 297 -19.49 8.64 33.34
CA ILE A 297 -20.21 9.52 34.27
C ILE A 297 -21.65 9.64 33.73
N PRO A 298 -22.63 9.04 34.41
CA PRO A 298 -24.03 9.31 34.15
C PRO A 298 -24.33 10.78 34.46
N VAL A 299 -24.89 11.51 33.50
CA VAL A 299 -25.23 12.94 33.67
C VAL A 299 -26.75 13.08 33.60
N GLU A 300 -27.43 12.84 34.71
CA GLU A 300 -28.88 12.89 34.79
C GLU A 300 -29.44 14.26 34.39
N GLY A 301 -30.41 14.25 33.48
CA GLY A 301 -30.97 15.45 32.87
C GLY A 301 -29.94 16.21 32.04
N GLY A 302 -28.92 15.54 31.52
CA GLY A 302 -27.97 16.07 30.55
C GLY A 302 -28.47 16.00 29.11
N LEU A 303 -29.51 15.20 28.84
CA LEU A 303 -30.04 14.88 27.52
C LEU A 303 -28.93 14.46 26.54
N HIS A 304 -29.10 14.68 25.23
CA HIS A 304 -28.09 14.31 24.23
C HIS A 304 -26.82 15.19 24.26
N CYS A 305 -26.92 16.43 24.77
CA CYS A 305 -25.80 17.38 24.84
C CYS A 305 -25.38 17.67 26.29
N PRO A 306 -24.90 16.67 27.07
CA PRO A 306 -24.65 16.83 28.52
C PRO A 306 -23.59 17.90 28.84
N HIS A 307 -22.65 18.14 27.93
CA HIS A 307 -21.61 19.15 28.06
C HIS A 307 -22.12 20.59 27.92
N VAL A 308 -23.24 20.81 27.22
CA VAL A 308 -23.91 22.12 27.14
C VAL A 308 -24.93 22.27 28.27
N ASN A 309 -25.67 21.21 28.60
CA ASN A 309 -26.77 21.27 29.57
C ASN A 309 -26.31 21.23 31.03
N LYS A 310 -25.22 20.51 31.32
CA LYS A 310 -24.65 20.35 32.67
C LYS A 310 -23.14 20.68 32.67
N PRO A 311 -22.75 21.90 32.24
CA PRO A 311 -21.35 22.24 32.03
C PRO A 311 -20.52 22.15 33.30
N GLU A 312 -21.08 22.42 34.48
CA GLU A 312 -20.34 22.35 35.75
C GLU A 312 -19.84 20.92 36.07
N VAL A 313 -20.70 19.92 35.88
CA VAL A 313 -20.36 18.50 36.12
C VAL A 313 -19.36 18.01 35.09
N VAL A 314 -19.58 18.36 33.82
CA VAL A 314 -18.68 17.95 32.73
C VAL A 314 -17.32 18.62 32.86
N MET A 315 -17.26 19.93 33.11
CA MET A 315 -16.01 20.67 33.22
C MET A 315 -15.15 20.23 34.40
N SER A 316 -15.75 20.06 35.58
CA SER A 316 -15.01 19.59 36.76
C SER A 316 -14.39 18.21 36.54
N SER A 317 -15.15 17.30 35.93
CA SER A 317 -14.66 15.95 35.61
C SER A 317 -13.60 15.95 34.49
N MET A 318 -13.75 16.83 33.50
CA MET A 318 -12.75 17.01 32.44
C MET A 318 -11.44 17.57 33.02
N ASP A 319 -11.50 18.57 33.89
CA ASP A 319 -10.31 19.15 34.52
C ASP A 319 -9.54 18.11 35.34
N GLU A 320 -10.23 17.33 36.18
CA GLU A 320 -9.62 16.25 36.94
C GLU A 320 -8.95 15.21 36.01
N PHE A 321 -9.66 14.81 34.95
CA PHE A 321 -9.13 13.86 33.98
C PHE A 321 -7.92 14.40 33.23
N PHE A 322 -7.97 15.64 32.74
CA PHE A 322 -6.88 16.28 32.00
C PHE A 322 -5.64 16.41 32.89
N SER A 323 -5.82 16.95 34.10
CA SER A 323 -4.75 17.10 35.07
C SER A 323 -4.10 15.75 35.41
N ARG A 324 -4.89 14.69 35.63
CA ARG A 324 -4.38 13.33 35.86
C ARG A 324 -3.59 12.78 34.67
N GLN A 325 -4.12 12.89 33.45
CA GLN A 325 -3.48 12.31 32.26
C GLN A 325 -2.23 13.07 31.82
N LEU A 326 -2.17 14.38 32.07
CA LEU A 326 -0.99 15.19 31.75
C LEU A 326 0.18 14.92 32.72
N LEU A 327 -0.12 14.58 33.98
CA LEU A 327 0.90 14.21 34.98
C LEU A 327 1.37 12.75 34.87
N ALA A 328 0.58 11.86 34.27
CA ALA A 328 0.90 10.45 34.15
C ALA A 328 2.08 10.17 33.19
N GLU A 329 3.01 9.29 33.61
CA GLU A 329 4.09 8.81 32.73
C GLU A 329 3.52 8.04 31.52
N PRO A 330 4.14 8.15 30.32
CA PRO A 330 3.65 7.48 29.13
C PRO A 330 3.65 5.95 29.31
N LYS A 331 2.47 5.30 29.30
CA LYS A 331 2.39 3.84 29.30
C LYS A 331 3.04 3.28 28.01
N PRO A 332 3.98 2.33 28.09
CA PRO A 332 4.42 1.59 26.92
C PRO A 332 3.24 0.79 26.37
N ARG A 333 2.79 1.08 25.15
CA ARG A 333 1.69 0.32 24.52
C ARG A 333 2.04 -1.18 24.51
N PRO A 334 1.12 -2.07 24.91
CA PRO A 334 1.35 -3.49 24.82
C PRO A 334 1.54 -3.89 23.36
N SER A 335 2.63 -4.62 23.08
CA SER A 335 2.72 -5.38 21.82
C SER A 335 1.46 -6.21 21.69
N LEU A 336 0.85 -6.23 20.49
CA LEU A 336 -0.27 -7.11 20.12
C LEU A 336 0.14 -8.57 20.41
N ARG A 337 -0.03 -9.00 21.66
CA ARG A 337 0.09 -10.40 22.05
C ARG A 337 -1.12 -11.07 21.43
N SER A 338 -0.84 -12.06 20.58
CA SER A 338 -1.81 -13.07 20.18
C SER A 338 -2.63 -13.48 21.41
N GLN A 339 -3.95 -13.35 21.31
CA GLN A 339 -4.86 -13.84 22.35
C GLN A 339 -4.49 -15.29 22.67
N PRO A 340 -4.13 -15.63 23.92
CA PRO A 340 -4.03 -17.02 24.30
C PRO A 340 -5.46 -17.55 24.36
N SER A 341 -5.74 -18.60 23.59
CA SER A 341 -6.91 -19.45 23.78
C SER A 341 -6.91 -20.03 25.19
N ARG A 342 -7.44 -19.26 26.15
CA ARG A 342 -7.68 -19.71 27.52
C ARG A 342 -8.87 -20.68 27.53
N GLN A 343 -8.64 -21.91 27.07
CA GLN A 343 -9.42 -23.08 27.52
C GLN A 343 -8.84 -24.46 27.17
N LEU A 344 -7.65 -24.59 26.57
CA LEU A 344 -7.10 -25.90 26.18
C LEU A 344 -5.71 -26.25 26.72
N SER A 345 -5.07 -25.40 27.53
CA SER A 345 -3.67 -25.58 27.96
C SER A 345 -3.46 -26.13 29.37
N ARG A 346 -4.50 -26.63 30.07
CA ARG A 346 -4.34 -27.25 31.40
C ARG A 346 -4.09 -28.76 31.40
N GLN A 347 -4.03 -29.41 30.23
CA GLN A 347 -3.74 -30.86 30.14
C GLN A 347 -2.43 -31.22 29.44
N PHE A 348 -1.65 -30.26 28.92
CA PHE A 348 -0.43 -30.54 28.14
C PHE A 348 0.88 -30.07 28.80
N SER A 349 0.82 -29.40 29.95
CA SER A 349 1.98 -28.81 30.63
C SER A 349 2.67 -29.72 31.66
N HIS A 350 2.21 -30.95 31.85
CA HIS A 350 2.77 -31.87 32.85
C HIS A 350 3.78 -32.91 32.30
N GLN A 351 4.09 -32.88 31.00
CA GLN A 351 4.99 -33.88 30.36
C GLN A 351 6.25 -33.32 29.67
N LEU A 352 6.50 -32.00 29.73
CA LEU A 352 7.63 -31.38 29.03
C LEU A 352 8.65 -30.65 29.93
N SER A 353 8.55 -30.80 31.25
CA SER A 353 9.43 -30.13 32.22
C SER A 353 10.59 -30.99 32.75
N GLN A 354 10.94 -32.11 32.11
CA GLN A 354 12.00 -33.01 32.62
C GLN A 354 13.20 -33.29 31.70
N GLN A 355 13.30 -32.68 30.52
CA GLN A 355 14.52 -32.81 29.73
C GLN A 355 14.87 -31.49 29.06
N VAL A 356 15.81 -30.78 29.69
CA VAL A 356 16.98 -30.07 29.10
C VAL A 356 17.44 -29.08 30.17
N SER A 357 18.18 -29.61 31.15
CA SER A 357 19.12 -28.85 31.96
C SER A 357 20.52 -29.37 31.64
N ARG A 358 21.47 -28.44 31.53
CA ARG A 358 22.94 -28.54 31.31
C ARG A 358 23.33 -27.73 30.06
N SER A 359 23.74 -26.48 30.22
CA SER A 359 25.03 -25.97 30.74
C SER A 359 25.79 -25.39 29.55
N TRP A 360 26.13 -24.10 29.57
CA TRP A 360 27.41 -23.54 29.12
C TRP A 360 27.44 -22.05 29.52
N THR A 361 28.22 -21.78 30.55
CA THR A 361 28.67 -20.46 31.01
C THR A 361 30.03 -20.18 30.37
N VAL A 362 30.23 -19.03 29.72
CA VAL A 362 31.57 -18.44 29.49
C VAL A 362 31.47 -16.91 29.58
N SER A 363 32.43 -16.33 30.30
CA SER A 363 32.59 -14.91 30.64
C SER A 363 33.54 -14.13 29.72
N TRP A 364 33.38 -12.81 29.80
CA TRP A 364 33.93 -11.58 29.16
C TRP A 364 35.41 -11.39 28.71
N THR A 365 35.57 -10.28 27.96
CA THR A 365 36.75 -9.44 27.53
C THR A 365 37.26 -9.70 26.09
N THR A 366 37.55 -8.75 25.18
CA THR A 366 37.79 -7.28 25.24
C THR A 366 37.62 -6.64 23.84
N THR A 367 37.22 -5.37 23.84
CA THR A 367 37.11 -4.30 22.82
C THR A 367 37.87 -4.34 21.47
N SER A 368 37.17 -3.96 20.38
CA SER A 368 37.57 -2.85 19.50
C SER A 368 36.33 -2.17 18.87
N LYS A 369 36.35 -0.83 18.76
CA LYS A 369 35.19 0.05 18.55
C LYS A 369 34.71 0.05 17.09
N SER A 370 33.53 -0.53 16.81
CA SER A 370 32.68 -0.09 15.70
C SER A 370 31.77 1.03 16.21
N VAL A 371 31.68 2.15 15.50
CA VAL A 371 30.73 3.23 15.80
C VAL A 371 29.32 2.73 15.56
N THR A 372 28.73 2.10 16.59
CA THR A 372 27.29 1.87 16.67
C THR A 372 26.68 3.10 17.34
N SER A 373 26.17 4.04 16.54
CA SER A 373 25.18 4.98 17.06
C SER A 373 23.98 4.15 17.54
N LYS A 374 23.67 4.22 18.84
CA LYS A 374 22.44 3.65 19.38
C LYS A 374 21.27 4.28 18.61
N PRO A 375 20.34 3.51 18.03
CA PRO A 375 19.13 4.09 17.47
C PRO A 375 18.33 4.67 18.63
N SER A 376 18.21 6.00 18.67
CA SER A 376 17.27 6.67 19.56
C SER A 376 15.87 6.21 19.18
N SER A 377 15.18 5.64 20.16
CA SER A 377 13.84 5.10 20.00
C SER A 377 12.84 6.22 19.73
N ARG A 378 12.16 6.19 18.58
CA ARG A 378 10.70 6.35 18.37
C ARG A 378 10.42 6.77 16.92
N SER A 379 10.07 5.80 16.07
CA SER A 379 9.57 6.09 14.73
C SER A 379 8.05 6.17 14.71
N HIS A 380 7.52 7.23 14.10
CA HIS A 380 6.11 7.62 14.13
C HIS A 380 5.16 6.84 13.21
N TYR A 381 5.47 5.59 12.94
CA TYR A 381 4.61 4.71 12.14
C TYR A 381 4.73 3.36 12.81
N SER A 382 3.63 2.78 13.30
CA SER A 382 3.70 1.39 13.77
C SER A 382 3.92 0.51 12.55
N GLN A 383 5.19 0.27 12.22
CA GLN A 383 5.59 -0.78 11.31
C GLN A 383 5.20 -2.09 11.98
N ILE A 384 3.96 -2.52 11.78
CA ILE A 384 3.60 -3.89 12.09
C ILE A 384 4.35 -4.70 11.04
N ALA A 385 5.51 -5.22 11.44
CA ALA A 385 6.34 -6.05 10.58
C ALA A 385 5.44 -7.08 9.88
N ALA A 386 5.63 -7.28 8.58
CA ALA A 386 4.77 -8.11 7.76
C ALA A 386 4.62 -9.52 8.36
N MET A 387 5.66 -10.01 9.04
CA MET A 387 5.62 -11.29 9.74
C MET A 387 4.69 -11.32 10.96
N SER A 388 4.59 -10.21 11.69
CA SER A 388 3.62 -10.04 12.79
C SER A 388 2.20 -9.90 12.24
N ARG A 389 2.05 -9.18 11.12
CA ARG A 389 0.75 -8.93 10.50
C ARG A 389 0.18 -10.14 9.76
N TRP A 390 1.03 -10.85 9.05
CA TRP A 390 0.69 -11.93 8.13
C TRP A 390 1.47 -13.19 8.51
N GLY A 391 1.08 -13.89 9.57
CA GLY A 391 1.86 -15.02 10.09
C GLY A 391 2.32 -16.01 9.00
N ALA A 392 3.61 -16.37 9.03
CA ALA A 392 4.22 -17.24 8.03
C ALA A 392 3.57 -18.64 7.99
N PRO A 393 3.22 -19.17 6.80
CA PRO A 393 2.64 -20.51 6.72
C PRO A 393 3.72 -21.58 6.91
N LYS A 394 3.43 -22.58 7.76
CA LYS A 394 4.28 -23.78 7.96
C LYS A 394 4.39 -24.67 6.71
N ARG A 395 3.42 -24.59 5.80
CA ARG A 395 3.36 -25.30 4.51
C ARG A 395 2.65 -24.40 3.51
N THR A 396 3.06 -24.44 2.24
CA THR A 396 2.26 -23.83 1.17
C THR A 396 0.87 -24.45 1.18
N ALA A 397 -0.21 -23.66 1.21
CA ALA A 397 -1.59 -24.14 1.21
C ALA A 397 -1.81 -25.13 0.05
N PRO A 398 -1.77 -26.45 0.31
CA PRO A 398 -1.68 -27.44 -0.76
C PRO A 398 -2.96 -27.47 -1.59
N GLN A 399 -4.08 -27.03 -1.01
CA GLN A 399 -5.37 -26.97 -1.67
C GLN A 399 -5.39 -25.98 -2.84
N VAL A 400 -4.81 -24.78 -2.68
CA VAL A 400 -4.79 -23.76 -3.76
C VAL A 400 -3.91 -24.25 -4.90
N THR A 401 -2.71 -24.74 -4.58
CA THR A 401 -1.79 -25.32 -5.56
C THR A 401 -2.41 -26.51 -6.28
N LEU A 402 -3.04 -27.45 -5.55
CA LEU A 402 -3.72 -28.60 -6.13
C LEU A 402 -4.83 -28.19 -7.09
N VAL A 403 -5.69 -27.24 -6.70
CA VAL A 403 -6.77 -26.75 -7.58
C VAL A 403 -6.19 -26.13 -8.85
N LEU A 404 -5.18 -25.26 -8.73
CA LEU A 404 -4.54 -24.64 -9.90
C LEU A 404 -3.92 -25.69 -10.84
N LEU A 405 -3.26 -26.71 -10.29
CA LEU A 405 -2.66 -27.80 -11.07
C LEU A 405 -3.69 -28.74 -11.71
N MET A 406 -4.77 -29.06 -11.00
CA MET A 406 -5.86 -29.90 -11.53
C MET A 406 -6.61 -29.17 -12.65
N CYS A 407 -6.93 -27.88 -12.46
CA CYS A 407 -7.53 -27.05 -13.51
C CYS A 407 -6.60 -26.95 -14.73
N GLN A 408 -5.30 -26.76 -14.50
CA GLN A 408 -4.31 -26.73 -15.56
C GLN A 408 -4.25 -28.04 -16.35
N GLY A 409 -4.07 -29.18 -15.66
CA GLY A 409 -3.99 -30.50 -16.28
C GLY A 409 -5.28 -30.89 -17.01
N GLY A 410 -6.43 -30.61 -16.40
CA GLY A 410 -7.73 -30.86 -17.01
C GLY A 410 -7.93 -30.10 -18.32
N VAL A 411 -7.56 -28.83 -18.37
CA VAL A 411 -7.72 -28.01 -19.59
C VAL A 411 -6.68 -28.38 -20.65
N VAL A 412 -5.41 -28.57 -20.27
CA VAL A 412 -4.33 -28.85 -21.22
C VAL A 412 -4.46 -30.24 -21.85
N LEU A 413 -4.90 -31.23 -21.07
CA LEU A 413 -5.13 -32.60 -21.54
C LEU A 413 -6.54 -32.81 -22.11
N ALA A 414 -7.34 -31.75 -22.24
CA ALA A 414 -8.68 -31.79 -22.83
C ALA A 414 -8.75 -32.53 -24.17
N PRO A 415 -7.80 -32.40 -25.10
CA PRO A 415 -7.87 -33.15 -26.34
C PRO A 415 -7.99 -34.68 -26.13
N PHE A 416 -7.40 -35.26 -25.09
CA PHE A 416 -7.47 -36.71 -24.87
C PHE A 416 -8.79 -37.18 -24.26
N TRP A 417 -9.28 -36.50 -23.21
CA TRP A 417 -10.49 -36.95 -22.50
C TRP A 417 -11.76 -36.44 -23.15
N VAL A 418 -11.74 -35.30 -23.85
CA VAL A 418 -12.93 -34.77 -24.54
C VAL A 418 -13.34 -35.70 -25.67
N PHE A 419 -12.41 -36.24 -26.46
CA PHE A 419 -12.76 -37.22 -27.51
C PHE A 419 -13.33 -38.52 -26.95
N SER A 420 -12.96 -38.90 -25.73
CA SER A 420 -13.56 -40.07 -25.07
C SER A 420 -15.03 -39.90 -24.70
N LEU A 421 -15.54 -38.66 -24.66
CA LEU A 421 -16.96 -38.36 -24.41
C LEU A 421 -17.84 -38.59 -25.65
N GLY A 422 -17.25 -38.56 -26.85
CA GLY A 422 -17.95 -38.75 -28.13
C GLY A 422 -18.94 -37.63 -28.50
N GLY A 423 -19.34 -37.63 -29.78
CA GLY A 423 -20.39 -36.74 -30.32
C GLY A 423 -20.01 -35.26 -30.49
N ASP A 424 -20.96 -34.46 -30.99
CA ASP A 424 -20.73 -33.05 -31.33
C ASP A 424 -20.39 -32.18 -30.11
N ALA A 425 -20.95 -32.51 -28.94
CA ALA A 425 -20.70 -31.79 -27.70
C ALA A 425 -19.21 -31.79 -27.30
N ALA A 426 -18.50 -32.88 -27.58
CA ALA A 426 -17.06 -32.98 -27.34
C ALA A 426 -16.28 -31.99 -28.22
N VAL A 427 -16.58 -31.96 -29.53
CA VAL A 427 -15.93 -31.05 -30.47
C VAL A 427 -16.19 -29.59 -30.11
N TYR A 428 -17.42 -29.22 -29.74
CA TYR A 428 -17.74 -27.87 -29.30
C TYR A 428 -17.04 -27.46 -28.00
N LEU A 429 -16.90 -28.39 -27.05
CA LEU A 429 -16.15 -28.12 -25.81
C LEU A 429 -14.66 -27.88 -26.11
N LEU A 430 -14.07 -28.67 -27.01
CA LEU A 430 -12.67 -28.49 -27.41
C LEU A 430 -12.46 -27.13 -28.11
N LEU A 431 -13.38 -26.75 -29.00
CA LEU A 431 -13.39 -25.43 -29.65
C LEU A 431 -13.52 -24.29 -28.62
N ALA A 432 -14.38 -24.44 -27.61
CA ALA A 432 -14.55 -23.45 -26.55
C ALA A 432 -13.26 -23.27 -25.73
N ILE A 433 -12.60 -24.37 -25.36
CA ILE A 433 -11.31 -24.34 -24.65
C ILE A 433 -10.24 -23.65 -25.51
N ALA A 434 -10.16 -24.01 -26.79
CA ALA A 434 -9.22 -23.37 -27.70
C ALA A 434 -9.50 -21.88 -27.89
N ALA A 435 -10.77 -21.47 -27.95
CA ALA A 435 -11.15 -20.06 -28.02
C ALA A 435 -10.65 -19.27 -26.79
N VAL A 436 -10.66 -19.87 -25.59
CA VAL A 436 -10.07 -19.24 -24.39
C VAL A 436 -8.57 -19.01 -24.55
N PHE A 437 -7.84 -20.00 -25.06
CA PHE A 437 -6.41 -19.87 -25.35
C PHE A 437 -6.12 -18.78 -26.38
N LEU A 438 -6.87 -18.76 -27.49
CA LEU A 438 -6.71 -17.78 -28.56
C LEU A 438 -7.06 -16.37 -28.10
N LEU A 439 -8.16 -16.20 -27.35
CA LEU A 439 -8.57 -14.91 -26.80
C LEU A 439 -7.55 -14.38 -25.80
N ALA A 440 -7.08 -15.22 -24.88
CA ALA A 440 -6.07 -14.81 -23.92
C ALA A 440 -4.73 -14.50 -24.60
N GLY A 441 -4.33 -15.28 -25.61
CA GLY A 441 -3.18 -15.00 -26.46
C GLY A 441 -3.30 -13.67 -27.21
N PHE A 442 -4.48 -13.36 -27.75
CA PHE A 442 -4.78 -12.07 -28.37
C PHE A 442 -4.66 -10.92 -27.37
N CYS A 443 -5.15 -11.08 -26.13
CA CYS A 443 -4.96 -10.09 -25.06
C CYS A 443 -3.47 -9.85 -24.76
N MET A 444 -2.63 -10.89 -24.78
CA MET A 444 -1.17 -10.77 -24.60
C MET A 444 -0.55 -9.95 -25.74
N ILE A 445 -0.88 -10.26 -26.98
CA ILE A 445 -0.39 -9.54 -28.17
C ILE A 445 -0.84 -8.07 -28.13
N PHE A 446 -2.11 -7.81 -27.82
CA PHE A 446 -2.65 -6.46 -27.72
C PHE A 446 -1.95 -5.65 -26.62
N ALA A 447 -1.72 -6.26 -25.45
CA ALA A 447 -1.00 -5.61 -24.36
C ALA A 447 0.46 -5.28 -24.75
N ALA A 448 1.14 -6.20 -25.43
CA ALA A 448 2.50 -5.99 -25.94
C ALA A 448 2.54 -4.84 -26.98
N GLY A 449 1.59 -4.79 -27.90
CA GLY A 449 1.44 -3.71 -28.88
C GLY A 449 1.12 -2.36 -28.23
N ARG A 450 0.23 -2.32 -27.23
CA ARG A 450 -0.09 -1.11 -26.45
C ARG A 450 1.12 -0.61 -25.68
N SER A 451 1.88 -1.50 -25.03
CA SER A 451 3.13 -1.16 -24.33
C SER A 451 4.12 -0.54 -25.31
N LEU A 452 4.29 -1.16 -26.49
CA LEU A 452 5.17 -0.67 -27.52
C LEU A 452 4.78 0.72 -28.04
N TRP A 453 3.49 0.94 -28.29
CA TRP A 453 2.98 2.24 -28.72
C TRP A 453 3.27 3.34 -27.69
N ARG A 454 3.06 3.06 -26.39
CA ARG A 454 3.36 4.00 -25.30
C ARG A 454 4.87 4.32 -25.24
N LEU A 455 5.72 3.29 -25.34
CA LEU A 455 7.16 3.46 -25.33
C LEU A 455 7.65 4.30 -26.51
N ARG A 456 7.13 4.08 -27.72
CA ARG A 456 7.46 4.89 -28.90
C ARG A 456 7.05 6.35 -28.73
N LYS A 457 5.87 6.60 -28.14
CA LYS A 457 5.40 7.97 -27.87
C LYS A 457 6.35 8.73 -26.95
N VAL A 458 6.83 8.09 -25.88
CA VAL A 458 7.79 8.70 -24.95
C VAL A 458 9.18 8.84 -25.59
N ALA A 459 9.66 7.82 -26.31
CA ALA A 459 10.94 7.86 -27.01
C ALA A 459 11.00 8.96 -28.08
N GLY A 460 9.89 9.26 -28.76
CA GLY A 460 9.78 10.36 -29.71
C GLY A 460 9.78 11.75 -29.08
N GLN A 461 9.46 11.87 -27.79
CA GLN A 461 9.51 13.14 -27.05
C GLN A 461 10.91 13.45 -26.48
N THR A 462 11.80 12.46 -26.42
CA THR A 462 13.17 12.57 -25.88
C THR A 462 14.23 12.95 -26.92
N GLN A 463 13.87 13.28 -28.17
CA GLN A 463 14.84 13.94 -29.06
C GLN A 463 15.22 15.32 -28.50
N PRO A 464 16.50 15.72 -28.56
CA PRO A 464 16.91 17.02 -28.07
C PRO A 464 16.30 18.09 -28.98
N ALA A 465 15.21 18.71 -28.53
CA ALA A 465 14.85 20.03 -29.02
C ALA A 465 16.05 20.93 -28.68
N GLY A 466 16.79 21.33 -29.71
CA GLY A 466 17.91 22.25 -29.57
C GLY A 466 17.49 23.46 -28.74
N SER A 467 18.21 23.70 -27.64
CA SER A 467 18.62 25.01 -27.14
C SER A 467 17.70 26.23 -27.39
N THR A 468 16.38 26.13 -27.23
CA THR A 468 15.47 27.27 -27.46
C THR A 468 14.36 27.42 -26.42
N ALA A 469 14.46 26.73 -25.28
CA ALA A 469 13.59 27.00 -24.11
C ALA A 469 14.38 27.38 -22.84
N ALA A 470 15.67 27.70 -22.97
CA ALA A 470 16.53 28.17 -21.88
C ALA A 470 16.88 29.68 -21.98
N ALA A 471 16.05 30.45 -22.70
CA ALA A 471 16.19 31.90 -22.82
C ALA A 471 14.84 32.60 -22.61
N ALA A 472 14.26 32.41 -21.42
CA ALA A 472 13.27 33.33 -20.86
C ALA A 472 13.55 33.42 -19.37
N ALA A 473 14.61 34.15 -19.01
CA ALA A 473 14.88 34.56 -17.65
C ALA A 473 13.78 35.55 -17.21
N GLY A 474 12.67 35.00 -16.73
CA GLY A 474 11.70 35.66 -15.88
C GLY A 474 11.61 34.87 -14.59
N SER A 475 11.36 35.56 -13.46
CA SER A 475 11.14 34.92 -12.16
C SER A 475 10.17 33.74 -12.31
N PRO A 476 10.43 32.56 -11.73
CA PRO A 476 9.53 31.42 -11.87
C PRO A 476 8.11 31.80 -11.41
N THR A 477 7.15 31.63 -12.31
CA THR A 477 5.72 31.86 -12.08
C THR A 477 5.25 31.10 -10.84
N SER A 478 4.19 31.57 -10.18
CA SER A 478 3.62 30.92 -8.98
C SER A 478 3.30 29.44 -9.22
N LEU A 479 2.87 29.09 -10.43
CA LEU A 479 2.60 27.72 -10.86
C LEU A 479 3.87 26.85 -10.94
N ALA A 480 4.99 27.38 -11.44
CA ALA A 480 6.26 26.64 -11.50
C ALA A 480 6.82 26.37 -10.09
N ARG A 481 6.72 27.35 -9.18
CA ARG A 481 7.06 27.18 -7.76
C ARG A 481 6.13 26.18 -7.05
N HIS A 482 4.83 26.20 -7.35
CA HIS A 482 3.85 25.26 -6.82
C HIS A 482 4.14 23.81 -7.28
N LEU A 483 4.40 23.61 -8.58
CA LEU A 483 4.77 22.30 -9.14
C LEU A 483 6.12 21.78 -8.61
N GLN A 484 7.06 22.67 -8.28
CA GLN A 484 8.36 22.29 -7.71
C GLN A 484 8.25 21.86 -6.23
N ARG A 485 7.33 22.46 -5.46
CA ARG A 485 7.02 22.07 -4.06
C ARG A 485 6.26 20.74 -3.94
N GLN A 486 5.53 20.32 -4.99
CA GLN A 486 4.77 19.06 -5.00
C GLN A 486 5.57 17.81 -5.41
N ARG A 487 6.84 17.93 -5.80
CA ARG A 487 7.64 16.77 -6.21
C ARG A 487 7.92 15.83 -5.02
N PRO A 488 7.81 14.51 -5.20
CA PRO A 488 8.01 13.55 -4.12
C PRO A 488 9.49 13.41 -3.72
N LEU A 489 9.73 12.95 -2.50
CA LEU A 489 11.03 12.42 -2.08
C LEU A 489 11.17 10.98 -2.57
N HIS A 490 12.40 10.52 -2.82
CA HIS A 490 12.65 9.16 -3.32
C HIS A 490 13.49 8.36 -2.34
N LEU A 491 12.95 7.25 -1.84
CA LEU A 491 13.71 6.23 -1.13
C LEU A 491 14.07 5.12 -2.13
N VAL A 492 15.34 5.04 -2.52
CA VAL A 492 15.82 4.03 -3.48
C VAL A 492 16.55 2.94 -2.71
N CYS A 493 16.05 1.71 -2.77
CA CYS A 493 16.68 0.57 -2.10
C CYS A 493 17.35 -0.38 -3.11
N VAL A 494 18.64 -0.64 -2.90
CA VAL A 494 19.48 -1.47 -3.76
C VAL A 494 20.01 -2.65 -2.95
N PRO A 495 19.51 -3.89 -3.17
CA PRO A 495 20.02 -5.07 -2.49
C PRO A 495 21.35 -5.52 -3.10
N ILE A 496 22.33 -5.80 -2.24
CA ILE A 496 23.71 -6.15 -2.61
C ILE A 496 24.12 -7.45 -1.92
N TYR A 497 24.78 -8.33 -2.67
CA TYR A 497 25.38 -9.54 -2.13
C TYR A 497 26.81 -9.76 -2.63
N LYS A 498 26.98 -10.52 -3.72
CA LYS A 498 28.29 -10.94 -4.27
C LYS A 498 28.46 -10.53 -5.73
N GLU A 499 27.66 -9.59 -6.19
CA GLU A 499 27.83 -8.98 -7.50
C GLU A 499 29.21 -8.31 -7.56
N PRO A 500 29.88 -8.28 -8.73
CA PRO A 500 31.10 -7.49 -8.91
C PRO A 500 30.83 -5.98 -8.77
N ASP A 501 31.80 -5.23 -8.24
CA ASP A 501 31.66 -3.78 -8.00
C ASP A 501 31.33 -3.00 -9.27
N GLU A 502 31.95 -3.35 -10.41
CA GLU A 502 31.72 -2.70 -11.70
C GLU A 502 30.24 -2.73 -12.12
N MET A 503 29.54 -3.85 -11.84
CA MET A 503 28.14 -4.02 -12.17
C MET A 503 27.23 -3.14 -11.31
N ILE A 504 27.57 -3.03 -10.03
CA ILE A 504 26.85 -2.18 -9.08
C ILE A 504 27.08 -0.71 -9.41
N LEU A 505 28.34 -0.33 -9.66
CA LEU A 505 28.72 1.04 -10.05
C LEU A 505 27.97 1.50 -11.31
N ALA A 506 27.86 0.64 -12.33
CA ALA A 506 27.07 0.94 -13.53
C ALA A 506 25.57 1.16 -13.22
N THR A 507 25.01 0.40 -12.28
CA THR A 507 23.61 0.54 -11.85
C THR A 507 23.40 1.87 -11.09
N ILE A 508 24.26 2.18 -10.12
CA ILE A 508 24.07 3.33 -9.22
C ILE A 508 24.51 4.66 -9.84
N ALA A 509 25.42 4.66 -10.83
CA ALA A 509 25.79 5.87 -11.57
C ALA A 509 24.55 6.56 -12.17
N ARG A 510 23.57 5.78 -12.67
CA ARG A 510 22.30 6.31 -13.20
C ARG A 510 21.40 6.95 -12.14
N LEU A 511 21.57 6.61 -10.87
CA LEU A 511 20.87 7.28 -9.77
C LEU A 511 21.46 8.68 -9.56
N ASP A 512 22.79 8.83 -9.63
CA ASP A 512 23.47 10.11 -9.46
C ASP A 512 23.25 11.05 -10.66
N GLU A 513 23.18 10.51 -11.86
CA GLU A 513 22.89 11.27 -13.09
C GLU A 513 21.46 11.82 -13.11
N SER A 514 20.52 11.18 -12.40
CA SER A 514 19.10 11.54 -12.40
C SER A 514 18.82 12.96 -11.89
N ASP A 515 17.83 13.63 -12.48
CA ASP A 515 17.28 14.90 -11.99
C ASP A 515 16.71 14.82 -10.57
N ALA A 516 16.35 13.60 -10.12
CA ALA A 516 15.84 13.36 -8.78
C ALA A 516 16.96 13.16 -7.74
N ALA A 517 18.24 13.06 -8.11
CA ALA A 517 19.34 12.71 -7.22
C ALA A 517 19.38 13.54 -5.91
N LYS A 518 19.16 14.86 -6.01
CA LYS A 518 19.14 15.77 -4.85
C LYS A 518 17.97 15.55 -3.87
N ARG A 519 16.95 14.78 -4.28
CA ARG A 519 15.77 14.39 -3.47
C ARG A 519 15.75 12.90 -3.16
N MET A 520 16.85 12.20 -3.43
CA MET A 520 16.98 10.77 -3.17
C MET A 520 17.64 10.51 -1.82
N ARG A 521 17.14 9.45 -1.17
CA ARG A 521 17.84 8.69 -0.14
C ARG A 521 18.12 7.31 -0.72
N VAL A 522 19.39 6.90 -0.78
CA VAL A 522 19.78 5.58 -1.31
C VAL A 522 20.14 4.66 -0.16
N VAL A 523 19.53 3.48 -0.12
CA VAL A 523 19.73 2.46 0.90
C VAL A 523 20.29 1.18 0.28
N PHE A 524 21.48 0.79 0.71
CA PHE A 524 22.07 -0.49 0.34
C PHE A 524 21.69 -1.58 1.35
N ALA A 525 20.96 -2.60 0.89
CA ALA A 525 20.57 -3.74 1.72
C ALA A 525 21.54 -4.92 1.49
N MET A 526 22.47 -5.14 2.40
CA MET A 526 23.54 -6.15 2.31
C MET A 526 23.22 -7.41 3.15
N GLU A 527 23.72 -8.57 2.72
CA GLU A 527 23.73 -9.79 3.54
C GLU A 527 24.94 -9.83 4.47
N ALA A 528 24.82 -10.51 5.61
CA ALA A 528 25.98 -10.80 6.47
C ALA A 528 27.13 -11.54 5.76
N ALA A 529 26.83 -12.26 4.67
CA ALA A 529 27.86 -12.95 3.87
C ALA A 529 28.34 -12.14 2.64
N THR A 530 27.93 -10.88 2.53
CA THR A 530 28.53 -9.91 1.59
C THR A 530 29.99 -9.72 1.97
N ASP A 531 30.88 -9.78 0.98
CA ASP A 531 32.30 -9.54 1.18
C ASP A 531 32.57 -8.04 1.37
N ARG A 532 33.54 -7.68 2.21
CA ARG A 532 34.08 -6.30 2.32
C ARG A 532 32.98 -5.20 2.39
N PRO A 533 31.94 -5.34 3.24
CA PRO A 533 30.74 -4.48 3.20
C PRO A 533 31.04 -2.99 3.40
N GLU A 534 31.92 -2.66 4.36
CA GLU A 534 32.32 -1.27 4.63
C GLU A 534 33.10 -0.66 3.45
N GLU A 535 34.07 -1.39 2.92
CA GLU A 535 34.86 -0.91 1.78
C GLU A 535 33.99 -0.67 0.53
N ARG A 536 33.07 -1.61 0.26
CA ARG A 536 32.09 -1.49 -0.83
C ARG A 536 31.16 -0.29 -0.61
N PHE A 537 30.69 -0.06 0.62
CA PHE A 537 29.88 1.11 0.94
C PHE A 537 30.64 2.42 0.67
N GLN A 538 31.90 2.52 1.11
CA GLN A 538 32.72 3.71 0.85
C GLN A 538 32.93 3.96 -0.65
N LEU A 539 33.16 2.88 -1.42
CA LEU A 539 33.26 2.96 -2.88
C LEU A 539 31.97 3.50 -3.52
N TYR A 540 30.81 2.95 -3.14
CA TYR A 540 29.52 3.35 -3.72
C TYR A 540 29.10 4.74 -3.27
N ARG A 541 29.36 5.11 -2.01
CA ARG A 541 29.12 6.47 -1.50
C ARG A 541 29.85 7.52 -2.32
N LYS A 542 31.11 7.27 -2.69
CA LYS A 542 31.94 8.17 -3.53
C LYS A 542 31.38 8.36 -4.94
N SER A 543 30.66 7.36 -5.47
CA SER A 543 30.02 7.43 -6.78
C SER A 543 28.68 8.19 -6.80
N LEU A 544 28.05 8.36 -5.63
CA LEU A 544 26.76 9.05 -5.46
C LEU A 544 26.97 10.46 -4.87
N ARG A 545 27.55 11.36 -5.66
CA ARG A 545 27.95 12.71 -5.20
C ARG A 545 26.77 13.68 -5.05
N ARG A 546 25.74 13.56 -5.90
CA ARG A 546 24.54 14.41 -5.92
C ARG A 546 23.46 13.91 -4.98
N VAL A 547 23.58 12.68 -4.47
CA VAL A 547 22.64 12.09 -3.52
C VAL A 547 23.00 12.52 -2.09
N PRO A 548 22.10 13.21 -1.37
CA PRO A 548 22.40 13.75 -0.04
C PRO A 548 22.54 12.67 1.03
N GLU A 549 21.66 11.66 1.00
CA GLU A 549 21.56 10.65 2.04
C GLU A 549 21.82 9.26 1.43
N VAL A 550 22.91 8.63 1.85
CA VAL A 550 23.28 7.27 1.41
C VAL A 550 23.60 6.43 2.63
N CYS A 551 22.87 5.33 2.80
CA CYS A 551 22.97 4.45 3.97
C CYS A 551 23.13 3.01 3.53
N TYR A 552 23.64 2.16 4.43
CA TYR A 552 23.68 0.72 4.21
C TYR A 552 23.29 -0.03 5.48
N TYR A 553 22.76 -1.23 5.31
CA TYR A 553 22.39 -2.14 6.40
C TYR A 553 22.85 -3.55 6.07
N VAL A 554 23.39 -4.24 7.07
CA VAL A 554 23.84 -5.62 6.94
C VAL A 554 22.90 -6.53 7.72
N HIS A 555 22.15 -7.37 7.02
CA HIS A 555 21.20 -8.30 7.61
C HIS A 555 21.93 -9.51 8.24
N PRO A 556 21.85 -9.72 9.57
CA PRO A 556 22.47 -10.87 10.23
C PRO A 556 21.76 -12.18 9.89
N VAL A 557 22.49 -13.29 9.90
CA VAL A 557 21.92 -14.61 9.60
C VAL A 557 20.96 -15.05 10.70
N GLY A 558 19.73 -15.40 10.35
CA GLY A 558 18.75 -15.94 11.29
C GLY A 558 18.18 -14.87 12.22
N HIS A 559 18.12 -13.62 11.77
CA HIS A 559 17.63 -12.49 12.56
C HIS A 559 16.18 -12.71 13.02
N THR A 560 15.34 -13.19 12.10
CA THR A 560 13.92 -13.41 12.32
C THR A 560 13.60 -14.90 12.30
N PRO A 561 13.01 -15.47 13.38
CA PRO A 561 12.65 -16.89 13.40
C PRO A 561 11.70 -17.26 12.26
N GLY A 562 12.12 -18.14 11.34
CA GLY A 562 11.31 -18.57 10.19
C GLY A 562 11.45 -17.68 8.94
N GLU A 563 12.45 -16.81 8.88
CA GLU A 563 12.83 -16.13 7.64
C GLU A 563 13.41 -17.09 6.60
N ILE A 564 13.23 -16.75 5.32
CA ILE A 564 13.96 -17.37 4.23
C ILE A 564 15.11 -16.44 3.89
N ARG A 565 16.34 -16.92 4.10
CA ARG A 565 17.54 -16.17 3.74
C ARG A 565 17.51 -15.79 2.26
N GLY A 566 17.67 -14.50 1.99
CA GLY A 566 17.84 -13.97 0.64
C GLY A 566 17.37 -12.53 0.53
N LEU A 567 17.14 -12.10 -0.71
CA LEU A 567 16.85 -10.71 -1.03
C LEU A 567 15.64 -10.16 -0.25
N CYS A 568 14.55 -10.94 -0.12
CA CYS A 568 13.36 -10.51 0.62
C CYS A 568 13.65 -10.23 2.11
N SER A 569 14.37 -11.12 2.81
CA SER A 569 14.75 -10.91 4.21
C SER A 569 15.70 -9.71 4.38
N ASN A 570 16.62 -9.51 3.43
CA ASN A 570 17.57 -8.39 3.49
C ASN A 570 16.86 -7.03 3.33
N LEU A 571 15.92 -6.95 2.39
CA LEU A 571 15.10 -5.75 2.20
C LEU A 571 14.21 -5.49 3.42
N ALA A 572 13.56 -6.54 3.96
CA ALA A 572 12.73 -6.41 5.15
C ALA A 572 13.53 -5.83 6.33
N TYR A 573 14.75 -6.35 6.57
CA TYR A 573 15.62 -5.90 7.63
C TYR A 573 16.12 -4.46 7.43
N ALA A 574 16.61 -4.13 6.23
CA ALA A 574 17.15 -2.80 5.93
C ALA A 574 16.05 -1.73 5.99
N LEU A 575 14.89 -2.00 5.37
CA LEU A 575 13.81 -1.02 5.30
C LEU A 575 13.06 -0.87 6.62
N ALA A 576 12.99 -1.90 7.48
CA ALA A 576 12.44 -1.74 8.83
C ALA A 576 13.22 -0.67 9.62
N GLN A 577 14.56 -0.71 9.55
CA GLN A 577 15.41 0.26 10.23
C GLN A 577 15.39 1.63 9.54
N ASP A 578 15.53 1.68 8.21
CA ASP A 578 15.65 2.96 7.51
C ASP A 578 14.35 3.76 7.55
N VAL A 579 13.22 3.09 7.29
CA VAL A 579 11.91 3.74 7.27
C VAL A 579 11.53 4.23 8.67
N ALA A 580 12.05 3.62 9.73
CA ALA A 580 11.84 4.10 11.09
C ALA A 580 12.44 5.52 11.29
N MET A 581 13.54 5.85 10.60
CA MET A 581 14.18 7.16 10.72
C MET A 581 13.51 8.26 9.91
N LEU A 582 12.70 7.91 8.90
CA LEU A 582 12.10 8.90 8.01
C LEU A 582 10.97 9.71 8.68
N GLY A 583 10.39 9.18 9.75
CA GLY A 583 9.28 9.82 10.46
C GLY A 583 8.24 10.32 9.47
N ARG A 584 7.88 11.60 9.58
CA ARG A 584 6.83 12.24 8.78
C ARG A 584 7.09 12.35 7.28
N LYS A 585 8.35 12.21 6.84
CA LYS A 585 8.68 12.24 5.41
C LYS A 585 8.04 11.08 4.63
N ILE A 586 7.51 10.05 5.30
CA ILE A 586 6.92 8.85 4.70
C ILE A 586 5.73 9.16 3.79
N SER A 587 4.85 10.08 4.18
CA SER A 587 3.65 10.46 3.38
C SER A 587 4.02 11.09 2.03
N ARG A 588 5.18 11.74 1.95
CA ARG A 588 5.70 12.43 0.75
C ARG A 588 6.72 11.62 -0.05
N CYS A 589 7.00 10.38 0.35
CA CYS A 589 8.10 9.59 -0.20
C CYS A 589 7.60 8.44 -1.10
N LEU A 590 8.33 8.19 -2.19
CA LEU A 590 8.19 7.03 -3.05
C LEU A 590 9.31 6.03 -2.77
N LEU A 591 8.97 4.78 -2.50
CA LEU A 591 9.92 3.68 -2.48
C LEU A 591 10.18 3.21 -3.92
N THR A 592 11.44 3.10 -4.32
CA THR A 592 11.88 2.43 -5.55
C THR A 592 12.84 1.31 -5.19
N LYS A 593 12.48 0.06 -5.47
CA LYS A 593 13.39 -1.08 -5.34
C LYS A 593 14.12 -1.29 -6.66
N VAL A 594 15.45 -1.34 -6.65
CA VAL A 594 16.30 -1.49 -7.83
C VAL A 594 17.26 -2.65 -7.61
N ASP A 595 17.20 -3.71 -8.42
CA ASP A 595 18.20 -4.78 -8.39
C ASP A 595 19.60 -4.22 -8.71
N SER A 596 20.64 -4.71 -8.05
CA SER A 596 22.06 -4.29 -8.21
C SER A 596 22.70 -4.60 -9.57
N GLN A 597 21.90 -5.03 -10.56
CA GLN A 597 22.31 -5.57 -11.85
C GLN A 597 21.33 -5.16 -12.96
N VAL A 598 20.90 -3.90 -12.94
CA VAL A 598 19.97 -3.35 -13.92
C VAL A 598 20.46 -1.99 -14.39
N LEU A 599 20.15 -1.63 -15.62
CA LEU A 599 20.44 -0.31 -16.16
C LEU A 599 19.15 0.49 -16.25
N LEU A 600 19.05 1.54 -15.43
CA LEU A 600 17.93 2.47 -15.47
C LEU A 600 18.12 3.50 -16.59
N PRO A 601 17.05 3.84 -17.34
CA PRO A 601 17.11 4.91 -18.31
C PRO A 601 17.14 6.29 -17.59
N PRO A 602 17.77 7.32 -18.18
CA PRO A 602 17.91 8.64 -17.55
C PRO A 602 16.57 9.27 -17.12
N ASN A 603 15.50 9.00 -17.88
CA ASN A 603 14.17 9.55 -17.64
C ASN A 603 13.30 8.72 -16.65
N TYR A 604 13.86 7.68 -16.00
CA TYR A 604 13.10 6.80 -15.10
C TYR A 604 12.33 7.59 -14.01
N PHE A 605 13.05 8.39 -13.22
CA PHE A 605 12.44 9.14 -12.11
C PHE A 605 11.54 10.28 -12.59
N THR A 606 11.85 10.88 -13.73
CA THR A 606 10.98 11.88 -14.36
C THR A 606 9.62 11.27 -14.75
N GLN A 607 9.62 10.09 -15.35
CA GLN A 607 8.38 9.38 -15.69
C GLN A 607 7.63 8.88 -14.45
N LEU A 608 8.35 8.44 -13.41
CA LEU A 608 7.76 8.05 -12.13
C LEU A 608 7.05 9.22 -11.44
N GLU A 609 7.68 10.40 -11.38
CA GLU A 609 7.10 11.60 -10.78
C GLU A 609 5.83 12.05 -11.53
N GLN A 610 5.87 12.02 -12.86
CA GLN A 610 4.69 12.32 -13.67
C GLN A 610 3.57 11.30 -13.43
N ALA A 611 3.89 10.02 -13.25
CA ALA A 611 2.90 8.99 -12.93
C ALA A 611 2.30 9.20 -11.53
N TYR A 612 3.13 9.56 -10.55
CA TYR A 612 2.68 9.90 -9.19
C TYR A 612 1.70 11.07 -9.18
N ILE A 613 2.05 12.18 -9.84
CA ILE A 613 1.19 13.38 -9.89
C ILE A 613 -0.13 13.05 -10.58
N ARG A 614 -0.11 12.39 -11.74
CA ARG A 614 -1.34 11.97 -12.45
C ARG A 614 -2.23 11.08 -11.58
N ARG A 615 -1.63 10.17 -10.81
CA ARG A 615 -2.38 9.29 -9.91
C ARG A 615 -3.02 10.06 -8.78
N LYS A 616 -2.27 10.98 -8.15
CA LYS A 616 -2.78 11.85 -7.09
C LYS A 616 -3.99 12.64 -7.59
N ASP A 617 -3.88 13.29 -8.75
CA ASP A 617 -4.97 14.04 -9.38
C ASP A 617 -6.19 13.16 -9.69
N ALA A 618 -5.97 11.93 -10.17
CA ALA A 618 -7.06 11.01 -10.52
C ALA A 618 -7.83 10.52 -9.30
N VAL A 619 -7.13 10.22 -8.20
CA VAL A 619 -7.74 9.84 -6.92
C VAL A 619 -8.53 11.01 -6.32
N THR A 620 -8.01 12.23 -6.39
CA THR A 620 -8.72 13.43 -5.93
C THR A 620 -10.00 13.69 -6.75
N ARG A 621 -9.97 13.51 -8.07
CA ARG A 621 -11.15 13.72 -8.93
C ARG A 621 -12.21 12.61 -8.79
N ASN A 622 -11.78 11.39 -8.51
CA ASN A 622 -12.66 10.24 -8.40
C ASN A 622 -12.25 9.39 -7.19
N PRO A 623 -12.85 9.62 -6.01
CA PRO A 623 -12.56 8.86 -4.79
C PRO A 623 -12.81 7.35 -4.91
N GLY A 624 -13.55 6.91 -5.94
CA GLY A 624 -13.73 5.49 -6.28
C GLY A 624 -12.51 4.84 -6.94
N GLU A 625 -11.51 5.61 -7.39
CA GLU A 625 -10.29 5.06 -7.95
C GLU A 625 -9.44 4.32 -6.91
N PRO A 626 -8.79 3.20 -7.27
CA PRO A 626 -7.94 2.50 -6.32
C PRO A 626 -6.72 3.33 -5.91
N SER A 627 -6.69 3.87 -4.69
CA SER A 627 -5.52 4.61 -4.18
C SER A 627 -4.20 3.83 -4.24
N PRO A 628 -4.13 2.52 -3.88
CA PRO A 628 -2.87 1.79 -3.90
C PRO A 628 -2.42 1.41 -5.31
N VAL A 629 -1.14 1.68 -5.61
CA VAL A 629 -0.52 1.45 -6.92
C VAL A 629 0.91 0.95 -6.77
N VAL A 630 1.33 0.13 -7.72
CA VAL A 630 2.74 -0.24 -7.92
C VAL A 630 3.12 0.09 -9.36
N TRP A 631 4.06 0.99 -9.53
CA TRP A 631 4.61 1.37 -10.83
C TRP A 631 5.67 0.39 -11.26
N GLN A 632 5.52 -0.14 -12.47
CA GLN A 632 6.36 -1.20 -13.00
C GLN A 632 6.91 -0.82 -14.38
N PRO A 633 8.22 -0.65 -14.56
CA PRO A 633 8.82 -0.42 -15.87
C PRO A 633 8.75 -1.67 -16.77
N GLN A 634 8.79 -1.45 -18.09
CA GLN A 634 8.98 -2.52 -19.05
C GLN A 634 10.44 -3.01 -18.98
N LEU A 635 10.62 -4.32 -18.84
CA LEU A 635 11.95 -4.93 -18.79
C LEU A 635 12.36 -5.46 -20.16
N VAL A 636 13.67 -5.43 -20.42
CA VAL A 636 14.27 -5.98 -21.65
C VAL A 636 15.64 -6.62 -21.35
N HIS A 637 15.91 -7.81 -21.89
CA HIS A 637 17.05 -8.63 -21.49
C HIS A 637 18.29 -8.42 -22.37
N PHE A 638 18.81 -7.18 -22.41
CA PHE A 638 19.99 -6.80 -23.22
C PHE A 638 21.27 -6.54 -22.43
N LEU A 639 21.21 -6.45 -21.09
CA LEU A 639 22.42 -6.25 -20.31
C LEU A 639 23.32 -7.49 -20.44
N ASN A 640 24.54 -7.30 -20.95
CA ASN A 640 25.51 -8.37 -21.20
C ASN A 640 25.00 -9.49 -22.14
N ARG A 641 24.06 -9.19 -23.03
CA ARG A 641 23.42 -10.19 -23.91
C ARG A 641 24.39 -10.91 -24.84
N GLU A 642 25.47 -10.25 -25.24
CA GLU A 642 26.50 -10.83 -26.10
C GLU A 642 27.12 -12.12 -25.53
N PHE A 643 27.11 -12.27 -24.20
CA PHE A 643 27.61 -13.46 -23.50
C PHE A 643 26.54 -14.52 -23.20
N SER A 644 25.28 -14.28 -23.60
CA SER A 644 24.18 -15.22 -23.35
C SER A 644 24.16 -16.36 -24.37
N HIS A 645 23.47 -17.46 -24.03
CA HIS A 645 23.19 -18.56 -24.95
C HIS A 645 21.76 -18.50 -25.49
N GLY A 646 21.50 -19.15 -26.63
CA GLY A 646 20.21 -19.13 -27.34
C GLY A 646 18.98 -19.39 -26.45
N PRO A 647 18.93 -20.52 -25.72
CA PRO A 647 17.79 -20.84 -24.86
C PRO A 647 17.48 -19.78 -23.80
N LEU A 648 18.52 -19.16 -23.23
CA LEU A 648 18.33 -18.11 -22.22
C LEU A 648 17.95 -16.75 -22.81
N ARG A 649 18.32 -16.48 -24.07
CA ARG A 649 17.79 -15.35 -24.82
C ARG A 649 16.31 -15.56 -25.15
N ALA A 650 15.91 -16.78 -25.51
CA ALA A 650 14.50 -17.12 -25.74
C ALA A 650 13.67 -16.90 -24.46
N LEU A 651 14.20 -17.30 -23.31
CA LEU A 651 13.62 -17.03 -22.00
C LEU A 651 13.41 -15.51 -21.75
N GLY A 652 14.43 -14.70 -22.05
CA GLY A 652 14.36 -13.24 -21.95
C GLY A 652 13.28 -12.66 -22.87
N ALA A 653 13.27 -13.07 -24.14
CA ALA A 653 12.32 -12.62 -25.14
C ALA A 653 10.86 -12.93 -24.76
N MET A 654 10.59 -14.16 -24.31
CA MET A 654 9.27 -14.58 -23.83
C MET A 654 8.80 -13.69 -22.66
N ARG A 655 9.69 -13.40 -21.71
CA ARG A 655 9.37 -12.54 -20.55
C ARG A 655 9.08 -11.11 -20.98
N SER A 656 9.96 -10.51 -21.79
CA SER A 656 9.80 -9.16 -22.34
C SER A 656 8.45 -9.01 -23.06
N PHE A 657 8.03 -10.03 -23.81
CA PHE A 657 6.75 -10.08 -24.50
C PHE A 657 5.54 -10.28 -23.55
N SER A 658 5.68 -11.08 -22.49
CA SER A 658 4.57 -11.45 -21.62
C SER A 658 4.23 -10.42 -20.55
N TYR A 659 5.25 -9.70 -20.07
CA TYR A 659 5.13 -8.70 -18.99
C TYR A 659 4.08 -7.60 -19.22
N PRO A 660 3.94 -6.99 -20.42
CA PRO A 660 2.89 -6.01 -20.69
C PRO A 660 1.48 -6.45 -20.24
N ALA A 661 1.12 -7.71 -20.49
CA ALA A 661 -0.18 -8.24 -20.11
C ALA A 661 -0.25 -8.48 -18.60
N PHE A 662 0.80 -9.04 -17.99
CA PHE A 662 0.85 -9.25 -16.55
C PHE A 662 0.70 -7.95 -15.76
N PHE A 663 1.33 -6.87 -16.24
CA PHE A 663 1.20 -5.55 -15.64
C PHE A 663 -0.19 -4.97 -15.91
N GLY A 664 -0.66 -5.03 -17.17
CA GLY A 664 -1.98 -4.54 -17.55
C GLY A 664 -3.15 -5.19 -16.80
N PHE A 665 -3.03 -6.46 -16.43
CA PHE A 665 -4.04 -7.19 -15.65
C PHE A 665 -3.78 -7.18 -14.13
N SER A 666 -2.73 -6.50 -13.66
CA SER A 666 -2.31 -6.42 -12.25
C SER A 666 -2.06 -7.79 -11.62
N ILE A 667 -1.31 -8.64 -12.32
CA ILE A 667 -1.03 -10.02 -11.93
C ILE A 667 0.24 -10.11 -11.07
N MET A 668 1.29 -9.38 -11.44
CA MET A 668 2.58 -9.42 -10.75
C MET A 668 3.44 -8.19 -11.06
N THR A 669 4.47 -8.02 -10.25
CA THR A 669 5.57 -7.07 -10.42
C THR A 669 6.90 -7.82 -10.37
N VAL A 670 7.94 -7.27 -11.00
CA VAL A 670 9.20 -8.00 -11.25
C VAL A 670 10.41 -7.08 -11.18
N THR A 671 11.52 -7.58 -10.62
CA THR A 671 12.87 -6.97 -10.65
C THR A 671 13.00 -5.56 -10.07
N CYS A 672 12.43 -4.54 -10.71
CA CYS A 672 12.45 -3.14 -10.31
C CYS A 672 11.01 -2.61 -10.29
N TYR A 673 10.61 -1.96 -9.20
CA TYR A 673 9.26 -1.40 -9.03
C TYR A 673 9.27 -0.23 -8.07
N SER A 674 8.23 0.61 -8.15
CA SER A 674 8.06 1.76 -7.27
C SER A 674 6.65 1.83 -6.68
N LEU A 675 6.49 2.37 -5.48
CA LEU A 675 5.19 2.56 -4.83
C LEU A 675 5.27 3.67 -3.77
N PRO A 676 4.15 4.27 -3.33
CA PRO A 676 4.15 5.19 -2.21
C PRO A 676 4.71 4.52 -0.95
N LEU A 677 5.62 5.19 -0.23
CA LEU A 677 6.24 4.64 0.96
C LEU A 677 5.22 4.42 2.07
N LEU A 678 4.21 5.30 2.18
CA LEU A 678 3.09 5.11 3.09
C LEU A 678 2.35 3.79 2.82
N GLN A 679 2.05 3.47 1.55
CA GLN A 679 1.46 2.19 1.16
C GLN A 679 2.35 1.01 1.57
N TYR A 680 3.66 1.13 1.36
CA TYR A 680 4.65 0.10 1.71
C TYR A 680 4.70 -0.16 3.24
N VAL A 681 4.62 0.88 4.06
CA VAL A 681 4.52 0.77 5.52
C VAL A 681 3.16 0.18 5.93
N GLN A 682 2.08 0.66 5.33
CA GLN A 682 0.72 0.19 5.60
C GLN A 682 0.47 -1.27 5.21
N MET A 683 1.30 -1.88 4.37
CA MET A 683 1.23 -3.33 4.08
C MET A 683 2.14 -4.17 4.99
N GLY A 684 2.93 -3.53 5.85
CA GLY A 684 3.83 -4.17 6.82
C GLY A 684 5.27 -4.35 6.36
N LEU A 685 5.74 -3.63 5.32
CA LEU A 685 7.06 -3.85 4.69
C LEU A 685 7.15 -5.23 3.98
N HIS A 686 8.32 -5.64 3.50
CA HIS A 686 8.52 -7.00 2.96
C HIS A 686 8.36 -8.09 4.01
N HIS A 687 7.74 -9.21 3.61
CA HIS A 687 7.60 -10.38 4.47
C HIS A 687 8.80 -11.35 4.35
N PRO A 688 9.64 -11.51 5.39
CA PRO A 688 10.91 -12.23 5.30
C PRO A 688 10.80 -13.75 5.07
N SER A 689 9.64 -14.37 5.32
CA SER A 689 9.39 -15.81 5.07
C SER A 689 8.91 -16.17 3.65
N TYR A 690 9.03 -15.25 2.68
CA TYR A 690 8.69 -15.51 1.27
C TYR A 690 9.90 -15.33 0.36
N MET A 691 9.92 -16.06 -0.76
CA MET A 691 11.07 -16.08 -1.67
C MET A 691 11.07 -14.92 -2.67
N GLY A 692 9.89 -14.42 -3.05
CA GLY A 692 9.71 -13.42 -4.11
C GLY A 692 9.14 -12.12 -3.56
N GLU A 693 10.02 -11.19 -3.20
CA GLU A 693 9.65 -9.88 -2.69
C GLU A 693 8.85 -9.06 -3.72
N ASP A 694 9.19 -9.22 -5.00
CA ASP A 694 8.63 -8.49 -6.12
C ASP A 694 7.21 -8.92 -6.43
N TRP A 695 6.83 -10.18 -6.22
CA TRP A 695 5.44 -10.61 -6.40
C TRP A 695 4.64 -10.37 -5.13
N MET A 696 5.31 -10.52 -3.98
CA MET A 696 4.71 -10.36 -2.68
C MET A 696 4.37 -8.89 -2.36
N VAL A 697 5.13 -7.91 -2.86
CA VAL A 697 4.79 -6.47 -2.68
C VAL A 697 3.39 -6.15 -3.20
N LEU A 698 3.04 -6.67 -4.38
CA LEU A 698 1.72 -6.47 -4.98
C LEU A 698 0.66 -7.21 -4.17
N ALA A 699 0.91 -8.47 -3.80
CA ALA A 699 -0.06 -9.26 -3.05
C ALA A 699 -0.32 -8.69 -1.65
N GLN A 700 0.74 -8.28 -0.92
CA GLN A 700 0.66 -7.61 0.38
C GLN A 700 -0.10 -6.28 0.27
N SER A 701 0.26 -5.43 -0.69
CA SER A 701 -0.45 -4.17 -0.94
C SER A 701 -1.92 -4.42 -1.25
N ALA A 702 -2.22 -5.41 -2.07
CA ALA A 702 -3.57 -5.72 -2.47
C ALA A 702 -4.39 -6.39 -1.33
N VAL A 703 -3.76 -7.06 -0.37
CA VAL A 703 -4.42 -7.62 0.83
C VAL A 703 -4.72 -6.50 1.82
N SER A 704 -3.75 -5.62 2.09
CA SER A 704 -3.92 -4.49 3.01
C SER A 704 -4.97 -3.49 2.53
N SER A 705 -5.19 -3.40 1.22
CA SER A 705 -6.13 -2.46 0.58
C SER A 705 -7.45 -3.08 0.09
N ARG A 706 -7.91 -4.17 0.71
CA ARG A 706 -9.19 -4.84 0.37
C ARG A 706 -9.36 -5.24 -1.11
N GLY A 707 -8.28 -5.60 -1.80
CA GLY A 707 -8.36 -6.03 -3.19
C GLY A 707 -7.96 -4.99 -4.24
N ARG A 708 -7.64 -3.76 -3.83
CA ARG A 708 -7.62 -2.59 -4.72
C ARG A 708 -6.27 -2.28 -5.38
N ALA A 709 -5.15 -2.85 -4.93
CA ALA A 709 -3.86 -2.49 -5.51
C ALA A 709 -3.73 -2.86 -7.00
N LEU A 710 -3.28 -1.90 -7.80
CA LEU A 710 -3.06 -2.05 -9.24
C LEU A 710 -1.57 -2.00 -9.60
N VAL A 711 -1.25 -2.55 -10.78
CA VAL A 711 0.04 -2.33 -11.42
C VAL A 711 -0.14 -1.30 -12.53
N GLU A 712 0.61 -0.20 -12.47
CA GLU A 712 0.63 0.81 -13.53
C GLU A 712 1.94 0.68 -14.32
N PRO A 713 1.90 0.28 -15.61
CA PRO A 713 3.10 0.20 -16.42
C PRO A 713 3.72 1.58 -16.64
N LEU A 714 4.98 1.75 -16.24
CA LEU A 714 5.77 2.94 -16.58
C LEU A 714 6.27 2.82 -18.03
N PRO A 715 6.14 3.87 -18.85
CA PRO A 715 6.58 3.86 -20.24
C PRO A 715 8.09 4.11 -20.35
N VAL A 716 8.88 3.30 -19.64
CA VAL A 716 10.35 3.31 -19.65
C VAL A 716 10.87 1.89 -19.81
N LEU A 717 12.04 1.75 -20.44
CA LEU A 717 12.72 0.48 -20.63
C LEU A 717 13.88 0.35 -19.65
N VAL A 718 13.84 -0.68 -18.81
CA VAL A 718 14.94 -1.04 -17.91
C VAL A 718 15.64 -2.27 -18.46
N ALA A 719 16.95 -2.15 -18.70
CA ALA A 719 17.74 -3.27 -19.20
C ALA A 719 18.19 -4.17 -18.05
N VAL A 720 17.99 -5.47 -18.22
CA VAL A 720 18.32 -6.51 -17.24
C VAL A 720 19.17 -7.60 -17.89
N ALA A 721 19.94 -8.33 -17.10
CA ALA A 721 20.76 -9.42 -17.62
C ALA A 721 19.96 -10.74 -17.70
N PRO A 722 20.05 -11.51 -18.80
CA PRO A 722 19.61 -12.90 -18.78
C PRO A 722 20.47 -13.73 -17.81
N PRO A 723 20.12 -14.99 -17.50
CA PRO A 723 21.05 -15.88 -16.82
C PRO A 723 22.31 -16.06 -17.70
N LEU A 724 23.50 -16.06 -17.08
CA LEU A 724 24.80 -16.03 -17.76
C LEU A 724 25.76 -16.98 -17.05
N ASP A 725 26.59 -17.69 -17.82
CA ASP A 725 27.75 -18.45 -17.35
C ASP A 725 28.81 -18.52 -18.47
N SER A 726 30.05 -18.91 -18.13
CA SER A 726 31.13 -19.15 -19.11
C SER A 726 30.90 -20.38 -20.00
N THR A 727 30.03 -21.29 -19.59
CA THR A 727 29.73 -22.52 -20.31
C THR A 727 28.24 -22.63 -20.59
N PHE A 728 27.87 -23.24 -21.72
CA PHE A 728 26.48 -23.51 -22.05
C PHE A 728 25.76 -24.32 -20.96
N CYS A 729 26.39 -25.39 -20.47
CA CYS A 729 25.83 -26.24 -19.42
C CYS A 729 25.67 -25.50 -18.08
N GLY A 730 26.64 -24.67 -17.71
CA GLY A 730 26.53 -23.80 -16.53
C GLY A 730 25.38 -22.80 -16.66
N ALA A 731 25.25 -22.17 -17.82
CA ALA A 731 24.18 -21.20 -18.09
C ALA A 731 22.81 -21.89 -18.06
N TRP A 732 22.70 -23.08 -18.65
CA TRP A 732 21.50 -23.91 -18.60
C TRP A 732 21.11 -24.27 -17.16
N SER A 733 22.09 -24.66 -16.34
CA SER A 733 21.89 -24.94 -14.91
C SER A 733 21.37 -23.71 -14.17
N GLU A 734 21.96 -22.53 -14.37
CA GLU A 734 21.49 -21.28 -13.77
C GLU A 734 20.09 -20.89 -14.26
N GLY A 735 19.78 -21.09 -15.55
CA GLY A 735 18.44 -20.91 -16.09
C GLY A 735 17.41 -21.83 -15.44
N THR A 736 17.78 -23.09 -15.21
CA THR A 736 16.91 -24.08 -14.54
C THR A 736 16.63 -23.67 -13.08
N LYS A 737 17.66 -23.26 -12.33
CA LYS A 737 17.50 -22.75 -10.95
C LYS A 737 16.56 -21.54 -10.90
N GLN A 738 16.63 -20.67 -11.91
CA GLN A 738 15.74 -19.52 -12.03
C GLN A 738 14.28 -19.95 -12.24
N CYS A 739 14.03 -20.93 -13.11
CA CYS A 739 12.67 -21.45 -13.34
C CYS A 739 12.10 -22.09 -12.07
N ILE A 740 12.88 -22.91 -11.36
CA ILE A 740 12.46 -23.53 -10.09
C ILE A 740 12.06 -22.46 -9.06
N ARG A 741 12.87 -21.41 -8.90
CA ARG A 741 12.57 -20.30 -7.97
C ARG A 741 11.24 -19.62 -8.32
N TRP A 742 11.00 -19.41 -9.60
CA TRP A 742 9.78 -18.75 -10.08
C TRP A 742 8.54 -19.60 -9.99
N ALA A 743 8.67 -20.90 -10.25
CA ALA A 743 7.60 -21.85 -10.01
C ALA A 743 7.16 -21.80 -8.55
N ALA A 744 8.12 -21.74 -7.61
CA ALA A 744 7.86 -21.58 -6.18
C ALA A 744 7.11 -20.28 -5.86
N GLN A 745 7.67 -19.14 -6.29
CA GLN A 745 7.09 -17.80 -6.07
C GLN A 745 5.66 -17.70 -6.63
N SER A 746 5.38 -18.39 -7.74
CA SER A 746 4.06 -18.40 -8.37
C SER A 746 2.99 -19.02 -7.47
N MET A 747 3.34 -20.06 -6.72
CA MET A 747 2.40 -20.70 -5.79
C MET A 747 2.30 -19.93 -4.46
N GLU A 748 3.41 -19.37 -3.98
CA GLU A 748 3.42 -18.59 -2.74
C GLU A 748 2.51 -17.36 -2.82
N VAL A 749 2.52 -16.64 -3.95
CA VAL A 749 1.69 -15.44 -4.10
C VAL A 749 0.20 -15.77 -4.16
N ALA A 750 -0.16 -16.85 -4.85
CA ALA A 750 -1.53 -17.34 -4.99
C ALA A 750 -2.09 -17.74 -3.62
N GLU A 751 -1.32 -18.50 -2.85
CA GLU A 751 -1.66 -18.84 -1.48
C GLU A 751 -1.83 -17.61 -0.61
N PHE A 752 -0.85 -16.71 -0.57
CA PHE A 752 -0.87 -15.54 0.31
C PHE A 752 -2.17 -14.75 0.07
N ARG A 753 -2.48 -14.51 -1.20
CA ARG A 753 -3.68 -13.79 -1.62
C ARG A 753 -4.97 -14.49 -1.20
N TRP A 754 -5.01 -15.82 -1.31
CA TRP A 754 -6.17 -16.61 -0.92
C TRP A 754 -6.36 -16.66 0.60
N ARG A 755 -5.28 -16.93 1.33
CA ARG A 755 -5.26 -17.10 2.79
C ARG A 755 -5.64 -15.83 3.52
N PHE A 756 -5.03 -14.70 3.14
CA PHE A 756 -5.22 -13.41 3.81
C PHE A 756 -6.27 -12.54 3.11
N ARG A 757 -7.19 -13.14 2.34
CA ARG A 757 -8.24 -12.38 1.66
C ARG A 757 -9.11 -11.58 2.67
N PRO A 758 -9.54 -10.35 2.33
CA PRO A 758 -10.38 -9.54 3.21
C PRO A 758 -11.79 -10.16 3.34
N ARG A 759 -12.40 -10.09 4.53
CA ARG A 759 -13.83 -10.43 4.72
C ARG A 759 -14.69 -9.54 3.81
N GLY A 760 -15.58 -10.14 3.02
CA GLY A 760 -16.37 -9.45 1.99
C GLY A 760 -15.69 -9.28 0.62
N GLY A 761 -14.39 -9.56 0.50
CA GLY A 761 -13.61 -9.43 -0.75
C GLY A 761 -13.53 -10.71 -1.60
N THR A 762 -14.30 -11.75 -1.26
CA THR A 762 -14.18 -13.09 -1.85
C THR A 762 -14.28 -13.10 -3.38
N LEU A 763 -15.20 -12.30 -3.96
CA LEU A 763 -15.36 -12.22 -5.41
C LEU A 763 -14.16 -11.55 -6.09
N ALA A 764 -13.60 -10.49 -5.48
CA ALA A 764 -12.42 -9.82 -6.01
C ALA A 764 -11.18 -10.72 -5.95
N SER A 765 -11.00 -11.45 -4.85
CA SER A 765 -9.94 -12.46 -4.72
C SER A 765 -10.11 -13.61 -5.71
N PHE A 766 -11.33 -14.08 -5.95
CA PHE A 766 -11.63 -15.09 -6.95
C PHE A 766 -11.26 -14.60 -8.36
N TRP A 767 -11.70 -13.41 -8.76
CA TRP A 767 -11.37 -12.86 -10.07
C TRP A 767 -9.88 -12.64 -10.27
N TRP A 768 -9.18 -12.18 -9.23
CA TRP A 768 -7.73 -12.11 -9.29
C TRP A 768 -7.11 -13.49 -9.47
N MET A 769 -7.57 -14.51 -8.72
CA MET A 769 -7.07 -15.87 -8.88
C MET A 769 -7.35 -16.48 -10.26
N PHE A 770 -8.53 -16.23 -10.82
CA PHE A 770 -8.87 -16.64 -12.16
C PHE A 770 -7.96 -15.99 -13.21
N LYS A 771 -7.78 -14.66 -13.16
CA LYS A 771 -6.84 -13.95 -14.06
C LYS A 771 -5.41 -14.46 -13.91
N TYR A 772 -4.98 -14.67 -12.67
CA TYR A 772 -3.65 -15.17 -12.35
C TYR A 772 -3.45 -16.57 -12.95
N TRP A 773 -4.39 -17.49 -12.72
CA TRP A 773 -4.36 -18.83 -13.32
C TRP A 773 -4.37 -18.76 -14.84
N LEU A 774 -5.31 -18.02 -15.44
CA LEU A 774 -5.47 -17.91 -16.89
C LEU A 774 -4.19 -17.42 -17.58
N PHE A 775 -3.66 -16.27 -17.17
CA PHE A 775 -2.55 -15.66 -17.89
C PHE A 775 -1.18 -16.19 -17.48
N ARG A 776 -0.94 -16.44 -16.18
CA ARG A 776 0.39 -16.84 -15.68
C ARG A 776 0.59 -18.36 -15.62
N ILE A 777 -0.46 -19.15 -15.46
CA ILE A 777 -0.33 -20.61 -15.38
C ILE A 777 -0.75 -21.22 -16.72
N LEU A 778 -1.99 -21.00 -17.14
CA LEU A 778 -2.59 -21.63 -18.30
C LEU A 778 -1.96 -21.19 -19.61
N VAL A 779 -1.97 -19.90 -19.94
CA VAL A 779 -1.49 -19.45 -21.25
C VAL A 779 0.02 -19.66 -21.39
N THR A 780 0.84 -19.24 -20.43
CA THR A 780 2.31 -19.33 -20.58
C THR A 780 2.87 -20.75 -20.52
N ASN A 781 2.21 -21.70 -19.85
CA ASN A 781 2.71 -23.08 -19.70
C ASN A 781 1.81 -24.14 -20.35
N GLY A 782 0.64 -23.75 -20.85
CA GLY A 782 -0.38 -24.67 -21.35
C GLY A 782 -0.64 -24.56 -22.85
N LEU A 783 -0.48 -23.37 -23.47
CA LEU A 783 -0.85 -23.18 -24.89
C LEU A 783 -0.11 -24.15 -25.82
N GLY A 784 1.21 -24.26 -25.67
CA GLY A 784 2.03 -25.15 -26.51
C GLY A 784 1.70 -26.62 -26.29
N VAL A 785 1.40 -27.02 -25.05
CA VAL A 785 1.02 -28.41 -24.75
C VAL A 785 -0.36 -28.72 -25.28
N PHE A 786 -1.31 -27.82 -25.09
CA PHE A 786 -2.67 -27.98 -25.59
C PHE A 786 -2.66 -28.12 -27.11
N ALA A 787 -1.86 -27.30 -27.82
CA ALA A 787 -1.64 -27.46 -29.26
C ALA A 787 -1.06 -28.84 -29.61
N LEU A 788 0.02 -29.26 -28.93
CA LEU A 788 0.64 -30.58 -29.16
C LEU A 788 -0.32 -31.75 -28.86
N CYS A 789 -1.03 -31.69 -27.74
CA CYS A 789 -2.05 -32.67 -27.37
C CYS A 789 -3.19 -32.72 -28.38
N THR A 790 -3.56 -31.57 -28.96
CA THR A 790 -4.55 -31.51 -30.04
C THR A 790 -4.05 -32.24 -31.27
N SER A 791 -2.81 -31.98 -31.72
CA SER A 791 -2.23 -32.68 -32.89
C SER A 791 -2.15 -34.19 -32.67
N ILE A 792 -1.71 -34.64 -31.48
CA ILE A 792 -1.63 -36.06 -31.14
C ILE A 792 -3.03 -36.68 -31.07
N ALA A 793 -3.98 -36.00 -30.44
CA ALA A 793 -5.35 -36.49 -30.31
C ALA A 793 -6.05 -36.62 -31.67
N VAL A 794 -5.85 -35.67 -32.59
CA VAL A 794 -6.33 -35.76 -33.98
C VAL A 794 -5.75 -36.98 -34.69
N ALA A 795 -4.46 -37.24 -34.50
CA ALA A 795 -3.81 -38.39 -35.12
C ALA A 795 -4.31 -39.75 -34.58
N ILE A 796 -4.71 -39.80 -33.30
CA ILE A 796 -5.17 -41.04 -32.65
C ILE A 796 -6.68 -41.27 -32.86
N PHE A 797 -7.50 -40.25 -32.65
CA PHE A 797 -8.96 -40.36 -32.62
C PHE A 797 -9.64 -39.85 -33.89
N GLY A 798 -8.88 -39.32 -34.85
CA GLY A 798 -9.43 -38.70 -36.07
C GLY A 798 -10.27 -39.64 -36.93
N SER A 799 -10.01 -40.95 -36.87
CA SER A 799 -10.81 -41.99 -37.56
C SER A 799 -12.20 -42.18 -36.98
N ASP A 800 -12.41 -41.78 -35.72
CA ASP A 800 -13.66 -41.99 -34.98
C ASP A 800 -14.62 -40.79 -35.11
N LEU A 801 -14.19 -39.72 -35.80
CA LEU A 801 -14.93 -38.49 -36.02
C LEU A 801 -15.66 -38.51 -37.37
N SER A 802 -16.80 -37.82 -37.45
CA SER A 802 -17.43 -37.55 -38.76
C SER A 802 -16.57 -36.62 -39.61
N ASP A 803 -16.78 -36.60 -40.93
CA ASP A 803 -16.00 -35.73 -41.84
C ASP A 803 -16.04 -34.25 -41.43
N ASP A 804 -17.20 -33.74 -41.01
CA ASP A 804 -17.38 -32.37 -40.54
C ASP A 804 -16.63 -32.09 -39.22
N GLN A 805 -16.69 -33.05 -38.28
CA GLN A 805 -15.97 -32.97 -37.01
C GLN A 805 -14.46 -33.00 -37.22
N LEU A 806 -13.98 -33.91 -38.08
CA LEU A 806 -12.57 -34.05 -38.43
C LEU A 806 -12.06 -32.77 -39.10
N LEU A 807 -12.85 -32.17 -40.01
CA LEU A 807 -12.52 -30.89 -40.63
C LEU A 807 -12.37 -29.77 -39.60
N LEU A 808 -13.33 -29.62 -38.68
CA LEU A 808 -13.31 -28.60 -37.64
C LEU A 808 -12.09 -28.73 -36.72
N VAL A 809 -11.83 -29.95 -36.22
CA VAL A 809 -10.70 -30.19 -35.31
C VAL A 809 -9.36 -30.04 -36.05
N SER A 810 -9.27 -30.46 -37.32
CA SER A 810 -8.05 -30.28 -38.13
C SER A 810 -7.75 -28.80 -38.41
N LEU A 811 -8.78 -27.98 -38.65
CA LEU A 811 -8.62 -26.53 -38.78
C LEU A 811 -8.15 -25.92 -37.47
N LEU A 812 -8.73 -26.36 -36.34
CA LEU A 812 -8.33 -25.93 -35.01
C LEU A 812 -6.86 -26.26 -34.70
N ASP A 813 -6.44 -27.49 -34.98
CA ASP A 813 -5.06 -27.95 -34.80
C ASP A 813 -4.06 -27.08 -35.58
N LYS A 814 -4.32 -26.88 -36.87
CA LYS A 814 -3.50 -26.00 -37.74
C LYS A 814 -3.45 -24.57 -37.24
N LEU A 815 -4.58 -24.03 -36.76
CA LEU A 815 -4.65 -22.68 -36.20
C LEU A 815 -3.80 -22.56 -34.92
N LEU A 816 -3.95 -23.49 -33.98
CA LEU A 816 -3.19 -23.51 -32.72
C LEU A 816 -1.69 -23.64 -32.99
N LEU A 817 -1.31 -24.58 -33.86
CA LEU A 817 0.09 -24.77 -34.25
C LEU A 817 0.65 -23.52 -34.94
N GLY A 818 -0.12 -22.92 -35.85
CA GLY A 818 0.25 -21.67 -36.53
C GLY A 818 0.47 -20.52 -35.55
N VAL A 819 -0.40 -20.37 -34.54
CA VAL A 819 -0.25 -19.36 -33.48
C VAL A 819 1.00 -19.62 -32.64
N VAL A 820 1.25 -20.87 -32.23
CA VAL A 820 2.45 -21.23 -31.45
C VAL A 820 3.73 -20.93 -32.25
N LEU A 821 3.77 -21.32 -33.52
CA LEU A 821 4.90 -21.03 -34.42
C LEU A 821 5.10 -19.53 -34.65
N ALA A 822 4.01 -18.76 -34.79
CA ALA A 822 4.08 -17.32 -34.91
C ALA A 822 4.63 -16.67 -33.64
N LEU A 823 4.21 -17.11 -32.45
CA LEU A 823 4.70 -16.59 -31.16
C LEU A 823 6.20 -16.87 -30.96
N ILE A 824 6.69 -18.04 -31.39
CA ILE A 824 8.11 -18.39 -31.39
C ILE A 824 8.96 -17.36 -32.15
N LEU A 825 8.43 -16.82 -33.26
CA LEU A 825 9.09 -15.79 -34.06
C LEU A 825 8.88 -14.37 -33.49
N VAL A 826 7.65 -14.05 -33.09
CA VAL A 826 7.26 -12.71 -32.63
C VAL A 826 7.97 -12.34 -31.32
N MET A 827 8.15 -13.28 -30.38
CA MET A 827 8.77 -12.97 -29.08
C MET A 827 10.22 -12.44 -29.23
N PRO A 828 11.16 -13.13 -29.91
CA PRO A 828 12.51 -12.60 -30.15
C PRO A 828 12.52 -11.29 -30.94
N LEU A 829 11.66 -11.16 -31.96
CA LEU A 829 11.58 -9.94 -32.77
C LEU A 829 11.04 -8.74 -31.98
N TYR A 830 10.05 -8.97 -31.12
CA TYR A 830 9.50 -7.95 -30.23
C TYR A 830 10.57 -7.43 -29.28
N GLU A 831 11.31 -8.33 -28.61
CA GLU A 831 12.41 -7.94 -27.74
C GLU A 831 13.52 -7.21 -28.51
N GLN A 832 13.86 -7.67 -29.72
CA GLN A 832 14.82 -6.99 -30.59
C GLN A 832 14.36 -5.58 -30.99
N TYR A 833 13.06 -5.38 -31.22
CA TYR A 833 12.51 -4.06 -31.49
C TYR A 833 12.57 -3.16 -30.25
N LEU A 834 12.27 -3.68 -29.06
CA LEU A 834 12.42 -2.92 -27.82
C LEU A 834 13.85 -2.40 -27.62
N PHE A 835 14.86 -3.18 -28.05
CA PHE A 835 16.25 -2.71 -28.04
C PHE A 835 16.49 -1.48 -28.92
N THR A 836 15.82 -1.35 -30.07
CA THR A 836 15.97 -0.14 -30.91
C THR A 836 15.47 1.14 -30.23
N LEU A 837 14.63 0.99 -29.18
CA LEU A 837 14.17 2.09 -28.35
C LEU A 837 15.11 2.37 -27.16
N LEU A 838 16.01 1.45 -26.83
CA LEU A 838 17.09 1.65 -25.86
C LEU A 838 18.19 2.48 -26.54
N GLN A 839 18.20 3.79 -26.33
CA GLN A 839 19.24 4.69 -26.82
C GLN A 839 20.48 4.70 -25.89
N ASP A 840 20.92 3.52 -25.43
CA ASP A 840 22.07 3.41 -24.53
C ASP A 840 23.30 2.83 -25.27
N PRO A 841 24.38 3.60 -25.43
CA PRO A 841 25.56 3.17 -26.18
C PRO A 841 26.32 2.01 -25.51
N GLN A 842 26.05 1.71 -24.23
CA GLN A 842 26.71 0.61 -23.51
C GLN A 842 26.08 -0.76 -23.83
N LEU A 843 24.87 -0.79 -24.41
CA LEU A 843 24.15 -2.03 -24.70
C LEU A 843 24.40 -2.47 -26.14
N LYS A 844 24.55 -3.79 -26.34
CA LYS A 844 24.75 -4.40 -27.66
C LYS A 844 23.68 -5.43 -27.96
N ALA A 845 23.23 -5.44 -29.21
CA ALA A 845 22.29 -6.43 -29.74
C ALA A 845 22.85 -7.09 -31.00
N PRO A 846 23.78 -8.06 -30.86
CA PRO A 846 24.38 -8.73 -32.00
C PRO A 846 23.32 -9.48 -32.83
N MET A 847 23.04 -8.98 -34.03
CA MET A 847 22.04 -9.57 -34.94
C MET A 847 22.37 -11.00 -35.34
N SER A 848 23.66 -11.37 -35.34
CA SER A 848 24.12 -12.75 -35.58
C SER A 848 23.59 -13.77 -34.57
N GLN A 849 23.16 -13.34 -33.37
CA GLN A 849 22.61 -14.22 -32.34
C GLN A 849 21.11 -14.49 -32.52
N LEU A 850 20.41 -13.71 -33.35
CA LEU A 850 18.96 -13.80 -33.52
C LEU A 850 18.50 -15.15 -34.10
N PRO A 851 19.11 -15.69 -35.18
CA PRO A 851 18.70 -16.99 -35.73
C PRO A 851 18.77 -18.13 -34.70
N VAL A 852 19.87 -18.21 -33.93
CA VAL A 852 20.05 -19.22 -32.87
C VAL A 852 19.03 -19.03 -31.75
N THR A 853 18.63 -17.79 -31.45
CA THR A 853 17.60 -17.50 -30.45
C THR A 853 16.24 -18.02 -30.90
N ILE A 854 15.85 -17.75 -32.15
CA ILE A 854 14.58 -18.22 -32.72
C ILE A 854 14.56 -19.76 -32.75
N LEU A 855 15.61 -20.39 -33.27
CA LEU A 855 15.70 -21.85 -33.39
C LEU A 855 15.69 -22.59 -32.03
N SER A 856 16.23 -21.97 -30.97
CA SER A 856 16.24 -22.59 -29.63
C SER A 856 14.99 -22.32 -28.80
N THR A 857 14.11 -21.40 -29.23
CA THR A 857 12.92 -21.00 -28.49
C THR A 857 11.94 -22.16 -28.22
N PRO A 858 11.55 -23.00 -29.20
CA PRO A 858 10.58 -24.07 -28.97
C PRO A 858 11.04 -25.07 -27.90
N GLY A 859 12.28 -25.57 -28.04
CA GLY A 859 12.86 -26.54 -27.11
C GLY A 859 13.00 -25.98 -25.70
N TRP A 860 13.35 -24.69 -25.57
CA TRP A 860 13.44 -24.05 -24.27
C TRP A 860 12.08 -23.85 -23.60
N LEU A 861 11.06 -23.37 -24.33
CA LEU A 861 9.71 -23.18 -23.78
C LEU A 861 9.13 -24.50 -23.26
N PHE A 862 9.32 -25.58 -24.00
CA PHE A 862 8.94 -26.92 -23.57
C PHE A 862 9.71 -27.35 -22.31
N PHE A 863 11.04 -27.16 -22.28
CA PHE A 863 11.86 -27.48 -21.12
C PHE A 863 11.44 -26.70 -19.86
N GLN A 864 11.27 -25.38 -19.98
CA GLN A 864 10.85 -24.53 -18.87
C GLN A 864 9.53 -25.01 -18.28
N MET A 865 8.57 -25.32 -19.14
CA MET A 865 7.28 -25.83 -18.72
C MET A 865 7.41 -27.11 -17.90
N VAL A 866 8.18 -28.10 -18.39
CA VAL A 866 8.43 -29.34 -17.63
C VAL A 866 9.00 -29.02 -16.25
N VAL A 867 9.99 -28.12 -16.18
CA VAL A 867 10.60 -27.68 -14.92
C VAL A 867 9.57 -27.01 -13.99
N ASP A 868 8.71 -26.12 -14.51
CA ASP A 868 7.68 -25.43 -13.73
C ASP A 868 6.66 -26.44 -13.16
N TYR A 869 6.15 -27.38 -13.96
CA TYR A 869 5.22 -28.42 -13.48
C TYR A 869 5.85 -29.35 -12.44
N CYS A 870 7.06 -29.86 -12.70
CA CYS A 870 7.77 -30.71 -11.75
C CYS A 870 8.01 -29.96 -10.43
N SER A 871 8.34 -28.67 -10.51
CA SER A 871 8.55 -27.82 -9.34
C SER A 871 7.26 -27.59 -8.55
N TRP A 872 6.13 -27.37 -9.22
CA TRP A 872 4.83 -27.22 -8.54
C TRP A 872 4.37 -28.51 -7.85
N TRP A 873 4.54 -29.67 -8.50
CA TRP A 873 4.26 -30.95 -7.87
C TRP A 873 5.19 -31.24 -6.69
N LYS A 874 6.48 -30.93 -6.82
CA LYS A 874 7.44 -31.06 -5.72
C LYS A 874 7.04 -30.17 -4.54
N LEU A 875 6.67 -28.92 -4.79
CA LEU A 875 6.20 -27.99 -3.77
C LEU A 875 4.91 -28.48 -3.09
N LEU A 876 3.97 -29.03 -3.87
CA LEU A 876 2.72 -29.59 -3.35
C LEU A 876 2.97 -30.78 -2.41
N LEU A 877 3.86 -31.70 -2.79
CA LEU A 877 4.12 -32.93 -2.06
C LEU A 877 5.06 -32.76 -0.86
N GLN A 878 6.08 -31.92 -1.01
CA GLN A 878 7.18 -31.81 -0.05
C GLN A 878 7.24 -30.45 0.68
N GLY A 879 6.41 -29.47 0.30
CA GLY A 879 6.38 -28.15 0.91
C GLY A 879 7.58 -27.26 0.57
N LYS A 880 7.72 -26.13 1.27
CA LYS A 880 8.75 -25.10 0.98
C LYS A 880 10.19 -25.59 1.16
N GLU A 881 10.42 -26.52 2.10
CA GLU A 881 11.75 -27.07 2.40
C GLU A 881 12.34 -27.85 1.22
N ALA A 882 11.49 -28.29 0.29
CA ALA A 882 11.87 -29.03 -0.90
C ALA A 882 12.64 -28.19 -1.94
N ILE A 883 12.58 -26.86 -1.80
CA ILE A 883 13.18 -25.92 -2.74
C ILE A 883 14.41 -25.28 -2.07
N THR A 884 15.57 -25.87 -2.32
CA THR A 884 16.84 -25.31 -1.88
C THR A 884 17.22 -24.12 -2.76
N LEU A 885 17.17 -22.91 -2.20
CA LEU A 885 17.63 -21.70 -2.88
C LEU A 885 19.16 -21.64 -2.84
N THR A 886 19.82 -22.09 -3.90
CA THR A 886 21.25 -21.82 -4.07
C THR A 886 21.46 -20.43 -4.66
N HIS A 887 22.31 -19.59 -4.05
CA HIS A 887 22.67 -18.29 -4.60
C HIS A 887 23.34 -18.42 -5.97
N ARG A 888 23.01 -17.50 -6.89
CA ARG A 888 23.57 -17.41 -8.24
C ARG A 888 25.08 -17.12 -8.18
N LYS A 889 25.87 -17.75 -9.05
CA LYS A 889 27.21 -17.25 -9.41
C LYS A 889 27.04 -16.10 -10.40
N LYS A 890 27.41 -14.87 -10.00
CA LYS A 890 27.30 -13.68 -10.85
C LYS A 890 28.71 -13.29 -11.29
N LYS A 891 29.05 -13.46 -12.57
CA LYS A 891 30.35 -13.02 -13.12
C LYS A 891 30.23 -11.60 -13.66
N ALA A 892 31.29 -10.80 -13.48
CA ALA A 892 31.48 -9.58 -14.26
C ALA A 892 31.63 -9.97 -15.73
N ALA A 893 31.10 -9.15 -16.64
CA ALA A 893 31.58 -9.21 -18.01
C ALA A 893 33.06 -8.83 -17.95
N ALA A 894 33.94 -9.78 -18.24
CA ALA A 894 35.33 -9.44 -18.48
C ALA A 894 35.36 -8.39 -19.62
N THR A 895 36.24 -7.41 -19.47
CA THR A 895 36.92 -6.68 -20.56
C THR A 895 36.53 -5.27 -21.01
N ASN A 896 35.52 -4.54 -20.49
CA ASN A 896 35.30 -3.15 -20.98
C ASN A 896 35.20 -2.02 -19.93
N THR A 897 35.10 -2.31 -18.62
CA THR A 897 34.93 -1.23 -17.62
C THR A 897 36.25 -0.61 -17.15
N GLN A 898 37.39 -1.29 -17.29
CA GLN A 898 38.71 -0.70 -16.97
C GLN A 898 39.01 0.53 -17.82
N ALA A 899 38.58 0.54 -19.10
CA ALA A 899 38.72 1.71 -19.97
C ALA A 899 37.81 2.88 -19.55
N ALA A 900 36.61 2.60 -19.05
CA ALA A 900 35.67 3.62 -18.55
C ALA A 900 36.12 4.21 -17.20
N LEU A 901 36.69 3.39 -16.31
CA LEU A 901 37.29 3.82 -15.04
C LEU A 901 38.57 4.63 -15.28
N GLN A 902 39.39 4.28 -16.29
CA GLN A 902 40.54 5.08 -16.71
C GLN A 902 40.14 6.41 -17.35
N GLN A 903 39.04 6.45 -18.12
CA GLN A 903 38.52 7.72 -18.67
C GLN A 903 37.92 8.64 -17.60
N GLN A 904 37.26 8.12 -16.56
CA GLN A 904 36.77 8.95 -15.45
C GLN A 904 37.88 9.41 -14.50
N ALA A 905 38.96 8.63 -14.35
CA ALA A 905 40.14 9.06 -13.62
C ALA A 905 40.94 10.16 -14.37
N ALA A 906 40.87 10.19 -15.70
CA ALA A 906 41.59 11.16 -16.55
C ALA A 906 40.89 12.53 -16.70
N VAL A 907 39.67 12.70 -16.20
CA VAL A 907 38.86 13.95 -16.34
C VAL A 907 38.74 14.71 -15.02
N ALA A 908 39.46 14.32 -13.95
CA ALA A 908 39.60 15.16 -12.77
C ALA A 908 40.62 16.28 -13.07
N PRO A 909 40.25 17.57 -13.02
CA PRO A 909 41.25 18.62 -12.89
C PRO A 909 41.89 18.48 -11.50
N GLU A 910 43.22 18.33 -11.48
CA GLU A 910 44.01 18.57 -10.27
C GLU A 910 43.75 20.00 -9.82
N SER A 911 43.04 20.17 -8.71
CA SER A 911 43.00 21.44 -7.98
C SER A 911 43.09 21.13 -6.49
N ASP A 912 44.30 21.35 -5.99
CA ASP A 912 44.71 21.68 -4.63
C ASP A 912 43.93 21.03 -3.48
N SER A 913 44.50 19.93 -3.01
CA SER A 913 44.45 19.55 -1.61
C SER A 913 45.19 20.61 -0.78
N ASP A 914 44.45 21.41 -0.03
CA ASP A 914 44.77 21.73 1.36
C ASP A 914 43.52 22.36 2.03
N ASP A 915 43.37 22.04 3.31
CA ASP A 915 42.31 22.48 4.23
C ASP A 915 40.90 21.89 4.02
N TYR A 916 40.54 20.89 4.82
CA TYR A 916 39.66 21.12 5.97
C TYR A 916 39.67 19.92 6.93
N VAL A 917 40.04 20.26 8.16
CA VAL A 917 40.15 19.45 9.36
C VAL A 917 38.76 19.07 9.90
N SER A 918 38.68 17.83 10.42
CA SER A 918 37.70 17.25 11.37
C SER A 918 36.42 18.02 11.71
N VAL A 919 35.25 17.35 11.54
CA VAL A 919 34.32 16.94 12.63
C VAL A 919 33.57 15.69 12.19
#